data_AF-A0A445J5V7-F1
#
_entry.id   AF-A0A445J5V7-F1
#
_cell.length_a   1.000
_cell.length_b   1.000
_cell.length_c   1.000
_cell.angle_alpha   90.00
_cell.angle_beta   90.00
_cell.angle_gamma   90.00
#
_symmetry.space_group_name_H-M   'P 1'
#
loop_
_entity.id
_entity.type
_entity.pdbx_description
1 polymer ?
#
loop_
_entity_poly.entity_id
_entity_poly.type
_entity_poly.pdbx_seq_one_letter_code
_entity_poly.pdbx_strand_id
1 'polypeptide(L)'
;MRLLINRNNLSGRKERDDFSVHDAEKAALQSCALNLTNSKMNLRTQNHRGRSTRLLLLLLLILYGICVAESNEGVEHVRGGPDSVVWVVQLSDLHFSVHHPNRALDFAKLVGPALSVINPSLVLITGDLTDGKSKDLLTMKQNEDEWVEYRTVLDTVIKRSRLHKSLFFDLRGNHDSFGVPVVGGSFDFFSKYSINGQLGRNGSINSVTLETQDRKHLFVGFDSTMLTGLRGPTNLFGHPTDQLLKDLDLELSKWDSQSEKPVTKISFGHFPLSFSAPSSSGRTLEDVFLKHSISAYLCGHLHTKFGMNLKRHHQWQKLCQFNIHQSAFESTVNCSLGAPPIQEFWEWEMGDWRKSRAFRILAIDRGHVSYVDVDFKSGTKRAIILPTFPLDSRFMLTSSCRHNYECQSVSPSSYETIRALVFSVSPIVSVVARVYDSRSGNLDLVVETHMIKHAGDNSRGDLYVAPWNYRAFEDASPDRFWLQIEANDIAGRSTLTELMPFSINGHNLKLSWSWKEFLVMGCQWASLYYPLFWSALYFLFIFLLLPKALLVFPKKIYTYKNFIANKGLVNGVLWFLQELCRIPKLWFGWLGYLFYLTLFPWFMGQVFTEGKNMVYMTYMGWAIETSNGKGEVEYVGSPDIMVVVLPHLLFVVLPAILVTGALTAERAICREHMLAILVKKKDDLRIDSRKSVWNGSMVSNVHLSKRWIRKLLFVVCLAICWKHFMNCRTLLKAYEMNPVLHLLGYGISIPLLLAYAISKTRSAE
;
A
#
# COMPACT_ATOMS: atom_id res chain seq x y z
N MET A 1 -8.87 11.51 -51.75
CA MET A 1 -8.37 10.94 -53.03
C MET A 1 -8.02 9.48 -52.75
N ARG A 2 -9.00 8.59 -52.58
CA ARG A 2 -9.56 7.68 -53.61
C ARG A 2 -8.51 7.16 -54.59
N LEU A 3 -8.18 5.87 -54.47
CA LEU A 3 -8.20 4.95 -55.60
C LEU A 3 -8.70 3.58 -55.12
N LEU A 4 -9.94 3.30 -55.54
CA LEU A 4 -10.69 2.06 -55.56
C LEU A 4 -10.39 1.35 -56.87
N ILE A 5 -10.29 0.01 -56.88
CA ILE A 5 -10.88 -0.92 -57.88
C ILE A 5 -11.10 -2.26 -57.10
N ASN A 6 -12.29 -2.66 -56.60
CA ASN A 6 -13.53 -3.18 -57.25
C ASN A 6 -13.27 -4.42 -58.15
N ARG A 7 -14.04 -5.52 -58.20
CA ARG A 7 -15.34 -5.89 -57.64
C ARG A 7 -15.68 -7.33 -58.10
N ASN A 8 -16.72 -7.90 -57.47
CA ASN A 8 -17.68 -8.93 -57.92
C ASN A 8 -17.40 -10.38 -57.46
N ASN A 9 -18.20 -11.02 -56.59
CA ASN A 9 -19.67 -11.26 -56.47
C ASN A 9 -20.07 -12.61 -57.08
N LEU A 10 -20.65 -13.51 -56.27
CA LEU A 10 -22.07 -13.91 -56.33
C LEU A 10 -22.42 -15.02 -55.33
N SER A 11 -23.53 -14.79 -54.60
CA SER A 11 -24.57 -15.69 -54.06
C SER A 11 -24.17 -17.01 -53.38
N GLY A 12 -24.74 -17.45 -52.26
CA GLY A 12 -25.90 -17.02 -51.48
C GLY A 12 -26.48 -18.22 -50.71
N ARG A 13 -27.30 -17.90 -49.70
CA ARG A 13 -28.30 -18.72 -48.96
C ARG A 13 -27.91 -19.25 -47.57
N LYS A 14 -28.73 -18.79 -46.62
CA LYS A 14 -28.91 -19.16 -45.20
C LYS A 14 -29.08 -20.66 -44.99
N GLU A 15 -28.57 -21.16 -43.86
CA GLU A 15 -29.41 -21.84 -42.87
C GLU A 15 -28.78 -21.86 -41.47
N ARG A 16 -29.67 -21.88 -40.47
CA ARG A 16 -29.43 -21.97 -39.03
C ARG A 16 -28.95 -23.38 -38.70
N ASP A 17 -28.05 -23.54 -37.73
CA ASP A 17 -27.99 -24.77 -36.94
C ASP A 17 -27.50 -24.49 -35.51
N ASP A 18 -28.33 -24.91 -34.57
CA ASP A 18 -28.09 -25.01 -33.14
C ASP A 18 -26.97 -26.02 -32.86
N PHE A 19 -25.97 -25.66 -32.05
CA PHE A 19 -25.03 -26.63 -31.48
C PHE A 19 -25.34 -26.86 -30.01
N SER A 20 -25.80 -28.08 -29.73
CA SER A 20 -26.17 -28.56 -28.40
C SER A 20 -24.93 -28.86 -27.53
N VAL A 21 -25.11 -28.70 -26.22
CA VAL A 21 -24.11 -28.82 -25.13
C VAL A 21 -23.58 -30.24 -24.92
N HIS A 22 -24.06 -31.25 -25.66
CA HIS A 22 -23.75 -32.65 -25.36
C HIS A 22 -22.46 -33.22 -25.98
N ASP A 23 -21.85 -32.56 -26.97
CA ASP A 23 -20.62 -33.04 -27.61
C ASP A 23 -19.32 -32.53 -26.96
N ALA A 24 -19.41 -31.53 -26.07
CA ALA A 24 -18.25 -31.01 -25.34
C ALA A 24 -17.86 -31.88 -24.11
N GLU A 25 -18.81 -32.61 -23.52
CA GLU A 25 -18.54 -33.51 -22.38
C GLU A 25 -17.76 -34.78 -22.77
N LYS A 26 -17.91 -35.26 -24.01
CA LYS A 26 -17.24 -36.48 -24.46
C LYS A 26 -15.75 -36.27 -24.78
N ALA A 27 -15.35 -35.04 -25.13
CA ALA A 27 -13.95 -34.69 -25.39
C ALA A 27 -13.14 -34.48 -24.10
N ALA A 28 -13.78 -34.06 -22.99
CA ALA A 28 -13.11 -33.86 -21.71
C ALA A 28 -12.76 -35.18 -20.98
N LEU A 29 -13.57 -36.22 -21.16
CA LEU A 29 -13.37 -37.53 -20.51
C LEU A 29 -12.24 -38.38 -21.13
N GLN A 30 -11.81 -38.07 -22.37
CA GLN A 30 -10.73 -38.81 -23.04
C GLN A 30 -9.31 -38.25 -22.74
N SER A 31 -9.21 -37.01 -22.25
CA SER A 31 -7.93 -36.36 -21.92
C SER A 31 -7.37 -36.77 -20.54
N CYS A 32 -8.24 -37.19 -19.62
CA CYS A 32 -7.83 -37.59 -18.26
C CYS A 32 -7.24 -39.02 -18.18
N ALA A 33 -7.37 -39.83 -19.24
CA ALA A 33 -6.95 -41.24 -19.25
C ALA A 33 -5.52 -41.48 -19.79
N LEU A 34 -4.76 -40.44 -20.17
CA LEU A 34 -3.51 -40.60 -20.95
C LEU A 34 -2.20 -40.17 -20.24
N ASN A 35 -2.24 -39.83 -18.94
CA ASN A 35 -1.02 -39.43 -18.19
C ASN A 35 -0.57 -40.39 -17.07
N LEU A 36 -1.02 -41.64 -17.08
CA LEU A 36 -0.60 -42.68 -16.12
C LEU A 36 0.18 -43.84 -16.73
N THR A 37 0.77 -43.66 -17.91
CA THR A 37 1.65 -44.67 -18.55
C THR A 37 2.98 -44.06 -18.94
N ASN A 38 3.85 -43.79 -17.95
CA ASN A 38 5.30 -43.81 -18.13
C ASN A 38 6.05 -43.80 -16.78
N SER A 39 6.17 -44.97 -16.15
CA SER A 39 7.31 -45.27 -15.28
C SER A 39 7.53 -46.78 -15.26
N LYS A 40 8.67 -47.22 -15.82
CA LYS A 40 9.16 -48.60 -15.74
C LYS A 40 9.60 -48.87 -14.31
N MET A 41 8.87 -49.71 -13.58
CA MET A 41 9.36 -50.35 -12.36
C MET A 41 9.24 -51.87 -12.52
N ASN A 42 10.39 -52.52 -12.66
CA ASN A 42 10.52 -53.97 -12.67
C ASN A 42 10.19 -54.51 -11.27
N LEU A 43 9.08 -55.23 -11.12
CA LEU A 43 8.86 -56.10 -9.97
C LEU A 43 8.16 -57.38 -10.42
N ARG A 44 8.89 -58.48 -10.22
CA ARG A 44 8.53 -59.87 -10.52
C ARG A 44 7.31 -60.28 -9.70
N THR A 45 6.39 -60.96 -10.35
CA THR A 45 5.14 -61.51 -9.83
C THR A 45 5.36 -62.61 -8.78
N GLN A 46 4.75 -62.47 -7.61
CA GLN A 46 4.27 -63.62 -6.82
C GLN A 46 2.87 -63.33 -6.26
N ASN A 47 1.99 -64.31 -6.50
CA ASN A 47 0.59 -64.35 -6.12
C ASN A 47 0.37 -64.25 -4.60
N HIS A 48 -0.40 -63.26 -4.14
CA HIS A 48 -1.30 -63.43 -3.00
C HIS A 48 -2.57 -62.59 -3.18
N ARG A 49 -3.58 -63.21 -3.81
CA ARG A 49 -4.96 -62.74 -3.89
C ARG A 49 -5.59 -62.75 -2.49
N GLY A 50 -6.16 -61.63 -2.06
CA GLY A 50 -7.11 -61.59 -0.93
C GLY A 50 -6.93 -60.45 0.08
N ARG A 51 -5.71 -59.94 0.29
CA ARG A 51 -5.45 -58.82 1.24
C ARG A 51 -5.20 -57.47 0.57
N SER A 52 -4.74 -57.46 -0.68
CA SER A 52 -4.36 -56.23 -1.40
C SER A 52 -5.53 -55.36 -1.84
N THR A 53 -6.71 -55.94 -2.10
CA THR A 53 -7.89 -55.17 -2.54
C THR A 53 -8.51 -54.35 -1.42
N ARG A 54 -8.50 -54.87 -0.18
CA ARG A 54 -8.93 -54.09 1.00
C ARG A 54 -7.93 -53.00 1.34
N LEU A 55 -6.63 -53.25 1.19
CA LEU A 55 -5.60 -52.23 1.45
C LEU A 55 -5.61 -51.13 0.38
N LEU A 56 -5.88 -51.47 -0.88
CA LEU A 56 -6.02 -50.51 -1.97
C LEU A 56 -7.30 -49.68 -1.85
N LEU A 57 -8.43 -50.29 -1.42
CA LEU A 57 -9.66 -49.54 -1.10
C LEU A 57 -9.45 -48.63 0.12
N LEU A 58 -8.73 -49.09 1.14
CA LEU A 58 -8.41 -48.28 2.31
C LEU A 58 -7.46 -47.13 1.93
N LEU A 59 -6.46 -47.37 1.07
CA LEU A 59 -5.58 -46.33 0.56
C LEU A 59 -6.34 -45.36 -0.34
N LEU A 60 -7.29 -45.82 -1.16
CA LEU A 60 -8.15 -44.97 -1.99
C LEU A 60 -9.14 -44.18 -1.12
N LEU A 61 -9.65 -44.74 -0.02
CA LEU A 61 -10.50 -44.02 0.95
C LEU A 61 -9.69 -43.05 1.81
N ILE A 62 -8.43 -43.37 2.12
CA ILE A 62 -7.50 -42.46 2.80
C ILE A 62 -7.01 -41.38 1.83
N LEU A 63 -6.74 -41.68 0.57
CA LEU A 63 -6.41 -40.71 -0.48
C LEU A 63 -7.63 -39.86 -0.86
N TYR A 64 -8.84 -40.43 -0.87
CA TYR A 64 -10.08 -39.67 -1.03
C TYR A 64 -10.38 -38.83 0.22
N GLY A 65 -10.10 -39.33 1.42
CA GLY A 65 -10.18 -38.57 2.67
C GLY A 65 -9.07 -37.53 2.87
N ILE A 66 -7.96 -37.62 2.14
CA ILE A 66 -6.87 -36.63 2.11
C ILE A 66 -7.07 -35.63 0.95
N CYS A 67 -7.70 -36.04 -0.16
CA CYS A 67 -8.08 -35.15 -1.27
C CYS A 67 -9.42 -34.42 -1.02
N VAL A 68 -10.23 -34.88 -0.07
CA VAL A 68 -11.38 -34.17 0.49
C VAL A 68 -11.04 -33.80 1.94
N ALA A 69 -9.93 -33.09 2.12
CA ALA A 69 -9.90 -32.07 3.16
C ALA A 69 -10.77 -30.93 2.62
N GLU A 70 -12.09 -31.09 2.72
CA GLU A 70 -12.98 -29.93 2.72
C GLU A 70 -12.41 -28.98 3.77
N SER A 71 -12.02 -27.79 3.30
CA SER A 71 -11.88 -26.62 4.16
C SER A 71 -13.13 -26.59 5.04
N ASN A 72 -12.93 -26.68 6.36
CA ASN A 72 -13.98 -26.53 7.35
C ASN A 72 -14.63 -25.14 7.17
N GLU A 73 -15.57 -25.00 6.25
CA GLU A 73 -16.18 -23.73 5.88
C GLU A 73 -17.69 -23.86 5.99
N GLY A 74 -18.16 -23.73 7.24
CA GLY A 74 -19.57 -23.63 7.53
C GLY A 74 -20.10 -22.24 7.20
N VAL A 75 -21.29 -22.20 6.61
CA VAL A 75 -22.13 -21.00 6.67
C VAL A 75 -22.52 -20.81 8.14
N GLU A 76 -22.10 -19.71 8.74
CA GLU A 76 -22.46 -19.39 10.13
C GLU A 76 -23.73 -18.53 10.14
N HIS A 77 -24.80 -19.08 10.70
CA HIS A 77 -26.02 -18.31 10.93
C HIS A 77 -25.80 -17.27 12.02
N VAL A 78 -26.08 -16.02 11.69
CA VAL A 78 -25.97 -14.90 12.63
C VAL A 78 -27.07 -15.03 13.68
N ARG A 79 -26.73 -15.54 14.87
CA ARG A 79 -27.72 -15.68 15.95
C ARG A 79 -28.00 -14.34 16.62
N GLY A 80 -29.28 -14.01 16.70
CA GLY A 80 -29.81 -12.96 17.56
C GLY A 80 -29.55 -11.52 17.10
N GLY A 81 -29.08 -11.21 15.89
CA GLY A 81 -29.00 -9.79 15.46
C GLY A 81 -30.40 -9.19 15.16
N PRO A 82 -30.63 -7.88 15.35
CA PRO A 82 -31.84 -7.21 14.86
C PRO A 82 -31.89 -7.26 13.32
N ASP A 83 -33.07 -7.53 12.75
CA ASP A 83 -33.45 -7.51 11.34
C ASP A 83 -32.28 -7.35 10.35
N SER A 84 -31.56 -8.44 10.06
CA SER A 84 -30.54 -8.51 9.00
C SER A 84 -29.24 -7.71 9.17
N VAL A 85 -28.97 -7.10 10.33
CA VAL A 85 -27.73 -6.31 10.51
C VAL A 85 -26.57 -7.19 10.98
N VAL A 86 -25.44 -7.09 10.27
CA VAL A 86 -24.17 -7.72 10.65
C VAL A 86 -23.15 -6.63 10.94
N TRP A 87 -22.55 -6.64 12.13
CA TRP A 87 -21.40 -5.78 12.43
C TRP A 87 -20.16 -6.57 12.82
N VAL A 88 -19.01 -6.00 12.49
CA VAL A 88 -17.67 -6.58 12.58
C VAL A 88 -16.74 -5.53 13.18
N VAL A 89 -15.78 -5.97 14.00
CA VAL A 89 -14.72 -5.08 14.50
C VAL A 89 -13.43 -5.35 13.74
N GLN A 90 -12.79 -4.30 13.23
CA GLN A 90 -11.46 -4.35 12.65
C GLN A 90 -10.44 -3.68 13.59
N LEU A 91 -9.29 -4.34 13.75
CA LEU A 91 -8.09 -3.87 14.43
C LEU A 91 -6.90 -4.02 13.47
N SER A 92 -5.91 -3.14 13.56
CA SER A 92 -4.70 -3.23 12.73
C SER A 92 -3.52 -2.54 13.38
N ASP A 93 -2.31 -2.85 12.91
CA ASP A 93 -1.07 -2.20 13.31
C ASP A 93 -0.91 -2.17 14.84
N LEU A 94 -0.94 -3.36 15.45
CA LEU A 94 -0.83 -3.53 16.90
C LEU A 94 0.58 -3.19 17.39
N HIS A 95 1.57 -3.68 16.64
CA HIS A 95 3.01 -3.56 16.93
C HIS A 95 3.32 -3.83 18.40
N PHE A 96 2.88 -4.97 18.93
CA PHE A 96 3.29 -5.34 20.29
C PHE A 96 4.80 -5.48 20.34
N SER A 97 5.37 -4.94 21.42
CA SER A 97 6.82 -4.83 21.51
C SER A 97 7.30 -4.85 22.94
N VAL A 98 8.37 -5.61 23.16
CA VAL A 98 9.14 -5.61 24.40
C VAL A 98 9.72 -4.22 24.74
N HIS A 99 9.86 -3.35 23.74
CA HIS A 99 10.34 -1.97 23.93
C HIS A 99 9.21 -0.98 24.20
N HIS A 100 7.97 -1.36 23.95
CA HIS A 100 6.77 -0.52 24.11
C HIS A 100 5.60 -1.31 24.73
N PRO A 101 5.76 -1.85 25.96
CA PRO A 101 4.80 -2.78 26.57
C PRO A 101 3.40 -2.18 26.77
N ASN A 102 3.31 -0.84 26.88
CA ASN A 102 2.02 -0.15 26.99
C ASN A 102 1.05 -0.49 25.84
N ARG A 103 1.54 -0.82 24.63
CA ARG A 103 0.68 -1.18 23.49
C ARG A 103 -0.15 -2.43 23.78
N ALA A 104 0.49 -3.46 24.33
CA ALA A 104 -0.13 -4.72 24.75
C ALA A 104 -0.99 -4.56 26.00
N LEU A 105 -0.49 -3.83 27.01
CA LEU A 105 -1.22 -3.56 28.25
C LEU A 105 -2.53 -2.81 28.00
N ASP A 106 -2.48 -1.75 27.18
CA ASP A 106 -3.67 -0.99 26.80
C ASP A 106 -4.66 -1.89 26.02
N PHE A 107 -4.15 -2.77 25.15
CA PHE A 107 -4.99 -3.65 24.33
C PHE A 107 -5.75 -4.64 25.21
N ALA A 108 -5.05 -5.34 26.10
CA ALA A 108 -5.67 -6.24 27.06
C ALA A 108 -6.69 -5.53 27.96
N LYS A 109 -6.39 -4.27 28.35
CA LYS A 109 -7.24 -3.47 29.25
C LYS A 109 -8.52 -3.01 28.56
N LEU A 110 -8.43 -2.50 27.34
CA LEU A 110 -9.49 -1.75 26.65
C LEU A 110 -10.30 -2.60 25.68
N VAL A 111 -9.65 -3.45 24.88
CA VAL A 111 -10.31 -4.15 23.75
C VAL A 111 -11.25 -5.24 24.23
N GLY A 112 -10.84 -6.07 25.21
CA GLY A 112 -11.71 -7.12 25.77
C GLY A 112 -13.06 -6.59 26.26
N PRO A 113 -13.09 -5.59 27.18
CA PRO A 113 -14.33 -4.97 27.61
C PRO A 113 -15.12 -4.29 26.49
N ALA A 114 -14.45 -3.59 25.55
CA ALA A 114 -15.14 -2.96 24.43
C ALA A 114 -15.84 -4.00 23.54
N LEU A 115 -15.16 -5.09 23.20
CA LEU A 115 -15.75 -6.20 22.45
C LEU A 115 -16.91 -6.88 23.19
N SER A 116 -16.86 -6.95 24.53
CA SER A 116 -17.99 -7.46 25.33
C SER A 116 -19.24 -6.58 25.22
N VAL A 117 -19.08 -5.27 25.02
CA VAL A 117 -20.20 -4.32 24.85
C VAL A 117 -20.69 -4.33 23.40
N ILE A 118 -19.76 -4.35 22.44
CA ILE A 118 -20.09 -4.33 21.00
C ILE A 118 -20.70 -5.67 20.56
N ASN A 119 -20.24 -6.79 21.11
CA ASN A 119 -20.65 -8.15 20.77
C ASN A 119 -20.70 -8.42 19.25
N PRO A 120 -19.57 -8.18 18.52
CA PRO A 120 -19.53 -8.26 17.06
C PRO A 120 -19.65 -9.68 16.52
N SER A 121 -19.99 -9.78 15.24
CA SER A 121 -20.12 -11.06 14.53
C SER A 121 -18.76 -11.66 14.21
N LEU A 122 -17.79 -10.81 13.92
CA LEU A 122 -16.40 -11.17 13.65
C LEU A 122 -15.48 -10.11 14.23
N VAL A 123 -14.24 -10.53 14.52
CA VAL A 123 -13.13 -9.63 14.86
C VAL A 123 -12.00 -9.89 13.89
N LEU A 124 -11.65 -8.88 13.09
CA LEU A 124 -10.60 -8.92 12.08
C LEU A 124 -9.37 -8.18 12.61
N ILE A 125 -8.20 -8.81 12.54
CA ILE A 125 -6.92 -8.20 12.92
C ILE A 125 -6.01 -8.18 11.69
N THR A 126 -5.95 -7.04 11.00
CA THR A 126 -5.41 -6.90 9.64
C THR A 126 -3.91 -6.60 9.61
N GLY A 127 -3.11 -7.38 10.33
CA GLY A 127 -1.64 -7.37 10.24
C GLY A 127 -0.89 -6.41 11.16
N ASP A 128 0.43 -6.53 11.09
CA ASP A 128 1.42 -5.89 11.97
C ASP A 128 1.12 -6.14 13.45
N LEU A 129 1.03 -7.44 13.78
CA LEU A 129 0.68 -7.95 15.10
C LEU A 129 1.81 -7.67 16.11
N THR A 130 3.06 -7.88 15.67
CA THR A 130 4.28 -7.64 16.45
C THR A 130 5.13 -6.52 15.83
N ASP A 131 6.08 -5.92 16.58
CA ASP A 131 6.89 -4.81 16.06
C ASP A 131 8.16 -5.30 15.36
N GLY A 132 8.77 -6.40 15.80
CA GLY A 132 9.93 -7.01 15.14
C GLY A 132 11.11 -6.04 14.94
N LYS A 133 11.24 -5.03 15.80
CA LYS A 133 12.20 -3.93 15.69
C LYS A 133 13.09 -3.86 16.92
N SER A 134 14.39 -3.73 16.71
CA SER A 134 15.34 -3.45 17.78
C SER A 134 15.05 -2.09 18.43
N LYS A 135 15.52 -1.89 19.67
CA LYS A 135 15.39 -0.62 20.41
C LYS A 135 15.90 0.61 19.66
N ASP A 136 16.96 0.45 18.86
CA ASP A 136 17.52 1.54 18.04
C ASP A 136 16.83 1.70 16.68
N LEU A 137 15.84 0.85 16.37
CA LEU A 137 15.05 0.79 15.13
C LEU A 137 15.87 0.46 13.88
N LEU A 138 17.12 0.00 14.05
CA LEU A 138 18.04 -0.25 12.94
C LEU A 138 18.06 -1.71 12.48
N THR A 139 17.62 -2.65 13.31
CA THR A 139 17.53 -4.07 12.97
C THR A 139 16.07 -4.50 13.04
N MET A 140 15.58 -5.14 11.97
CA MET A 140 14.19 -5.59 11.87
C MET A 140 14.17 -7.09 11.59
N LYS A 141 13.73 -7.88 12.57
CA LYS A 141 13.64 -9.35 12.54
C LYS A 141 12.62 -9.84 13.57
N GLN A 142 12.15 -11.07 13.42
CA GLN A 142 11.22 -11.67 14.38
C GLN A 142 11.79 -11.70 15.81
N ASN A 143 10.92 -11.43 16.79
CA ASN A 143 11.21 -11.53 18.23
C ASN A 143 10.14 -12.40 18.89
N GLU A 144 10.52 -13.59 19.36
CA GLU A 144 9.57 -14.57 19.92
C GLU A 144 8.87 -14.06 21.18
N ASP A 145 9.52 -13.22 22.00
CA ASP A 145 8.91 -12.65 23.21
C ASP A 145 7.69 -11.77 22.87
N GLU A 146 7.73 -11.04 21.76
CA GLU A 146 6.61 -10.21 21.28
C GLU A 146 5.44 -11.10 20.81
N TRP A 147 5.72 -12.26 20.23
CA TRP A 147 4.70 -13.23 19.81
C TRP A 147 4.07 -13.96 20.99
N VAL A 148 4.87 -14.31 22.01
CA VAL A 148 4.37 -14.87 23.27
C VAL A 148 3.46 -13.85 23.95
N GLU A 149 3.86 -12.57 24.00
CA GLU A 149 3.03 -11.47 24.50
C GLU A 149 1.72 -11.35 23.70
N TYR A 150 1.79 -11.34 22.37
CA TYR A 150 0.61 -11.32 21.49
C TYR A 150 -0.39 -12.42 21.83
N ARG A 151 0.05 -13.69 21.85
CA ARG A 151 -0.81 -14.82 22.19
C ARG A 151 -1.48 -14.63 23.55
N THR A 152 -0.69 -14.30 24.58
CA THR A 152 -1.19 -14.15 25.96
C THR A 152 -2.21 -13.00 26.08
N VAL A 153 -1.95 -11.89 25.40
CA VAL A 153 -2.87 -10.74 25.37
C VAL A 153 -4.15 -11.09 24.65
N LEU A 154 -4.09 -11.78 23.51
CA LEU A 154 -5.28 -12.16 22.75
C LEU A 154 -6.13 -13.18 23.50
N ASP A 155 -5.54 -14.18 24.16
CA ASP A 155 -6.29 -15.11 25.02
C ASP A 155 -7.00 -14.35 26.16
N THR A 156 -6.36 -13.32 26.72
CA THR A 156 -6.98 -12.45 27.72
C THR A 156 -8.15 -11.65 27.14
N VAL A 157 -7.99 -11.09 25.93
CA VAL A 157 -9.04 -10.33 25.24
C VAL A 157 -10.23 -11.22 24.90
N ILE A 158 -10.00 -12.42 24.36
CA ILE A 158 -11.04 -13.42 24.04
C ILE A 158 -11.82 -13.79 25.31
N LYS A 159 -11.11 -14.07 26.42
CA LYS A 159 -11.77 -14.39 27.70
C LYS A 159 -12.61 -13.22 28.23
N ARG A 160 -12.10 -11.99 28.15
CA ARG A 160 -12.79 -10.80 28.67
C ARG A 160 -13.94 -10.33 27.77
N SER A 161 -13.86 -10.57 26.46
CA SER A 161 -14.91 -10.24 25.51
C SER A 161 -16.07 -11.23 25.55
N ARG A 162 -15.84 -12.45 26.07
CA ARG A 162 -16.79 -13.57 26.08
C ARG A 162 -17.18 -14.05 24.67
N LEU A 163 -16.37 -13.70 23.67
CA LEU A 163 -16.54 -14.16 22.29
C LEU A 163 -15.82 -15.50 22.11
N HIS A 164 -16.33 -16.32 21.19
CA HIS A 164 -15.65 -17.56 20.83
C HIS A 164 -14.41 -17.28 19.99
N LYS A 165 -13.31 -18.04 20.22
CA LYS A 165 -12.03 -17.83 19.53
C LYS A 165 -12.15 -17.98 18.00
N SER A 166 -13.08 -18.80 17.50
CA SER A 166 -13.30 -18.97 16.05
C SER A 166 -13.76 -17.70 15.32
N LEU A 167 -14.31 -16.72 16.04
CA LEU A 167 -14.79 -15.46 15.45
C LEU A 167 -13.66 -14.46 15.19
N PHE A 168 -12.44 -14.76 15.65
CA PHE A 168 -11.26 -13.93 15.45
C PHE A 168 -10.47 -14.43 14.24
N PHE A 169 -10.12 -13.50 13.35
CA PHE A 169 -9.29 -13.75 12.18
C PHE A 169 -8.13 -12.77 12.19
N ASP A 170 -6.90 -13.27 12.27
CA ASP A 170 -5.69 -12.48 12.15
C ASP A 170 -4.86 -12.88 10.93
N LEU A 171 -4.18 -11.91 10.34
CA LEU A 171 -3.31 -12.13 9.19
C LEU A 171 -1.96 -11.43 9.40
N ARG A 172 -0.97 -11.77 8.58
CA ARG A 172 0.35 -11.16 8.67
C ARG A 172 0.36 -9.76 8.08
N GLY A 173 1.11 -8.87 8.73
CA GLY A 173 1.68 -7.70 8.07
C GLY A 173 3.15 -7.88 7.71
N ASN A 174 3.78 -6.83 7.20
CA ASN A 174 5.20 -6.90 6.84
C ASN A 174 6.10 -7.04 8.07
N HIS A 175 5.66 -6.55 9.23
CA HIS A 175 6.41 -6.74 10.47
C HIS A 175 6.43 -8.19 10.95
N ASP A 176 5.36 -8.92 10.68
CA ASP A 176 5.18 -10.31 11.09
C ASP A 176 5.95 -11.30 10.21
N SER A 177 6.63 -10.79 9.17
CA SER A 177 7.44 -11.57 8.21
C SER A 177 8.91 -11.14 8.17
N PHE A 178 9.37 -10.18 8.99
CA PHE A 178 10.76 -9.72 8.93
C PHE A 178 11.78 -10.83 9.15
N GLY A 179 12.58 -11.09 8.11
CA GLY A 179 13.67 -12.06 8.12
C GLY A 179 13.20 -13.52 8.25
N VAL A 180 11.94 -13.82 7.90
CA VAL A 180 11.39 -15.18 7.89
C VAL A 180 11.72 -15.83 6.55
N PRO A 181 12.64 -16.81 6.48
CA PRO A 181 13.10 -17.35 5.20
C PRO A 181 12.04 -18.22 4.51
N VAL A 182 11.22 -18.93 5.27
CA VAL A 182 10.22 -19.88 4.74
C VAL A 182 9.00 -19.89 5.67
N VAL A 183 7.80 -19.76 5.08
CA VAL A 183 6.52 -19.94 5.78
C VAL A 183 6.38 -21.38 6.29
N GLY A 184 5.94 -21.54 7.53
CA GLY A 184 5.90 -22.81 8.26
C GLY A 184 7.24 -23.25 8.86
N GLY A 185 8.32 -22.47 8.64
CA GLY A 185 9.64 -22.73 9.22
C GLY A 185 9.76 -22.39 10.71
N SER A 186 10.93 -22.63 11.29
CA SER A 186 11.24 -22.41 12.72
C SER A 186 11.04 -20.96 13.20
N PHE A 187 11.27 -19.99 12.32
CA PHE A 187 11.11 -18.55 12.59
C PHE A 187 9.75 -18.00 12.15
N ASP A 188 8.88 -18.85 11.62
CA ASP A 188 7.51 -18.46 11.29
C ASP A 188 6.63 -18.47 12.54
N PHE A 189 6.77 -17.42 13.34
CA PHE A 189 6.05 -17.28 14.59
C PHE A 189 4.58 -16.95 14.39
N PHE A 190 4.17 -16.39 13.24
CA PHE A 190 2.76 -16.23 12.92
C PHE A 190 2.05 -17.60 12.95
N SER A 191 2.55 -18.58 12.19
CA SER A 191 1.93 -19.92 12.15
C SER A 191 1.90 -20.62 13.52
N LYS A 192 2.81 -20.27 14.43
CA LYS A 192 2.91 -20.86 15.78
C LYS A 192 2.03 -20.16 16.82
N TYR A 193 1.92 -18.84 16.75
CA TYR A 193 1.35 -18.01 17.84
C TYR A 193 0.09 -17.25 17.47
N SER A 194 -0.20 -17.05 16.17
CA SER A 194 -1.41 -16.34 15.74
C SER A 194 -2.68 -17.11 16.07
N ILE A 195 -3.82 -16.43 16.06
CA ILE A 195 -5.13 -17.07 16.27
C ILE A 195 -5.42 -18.02 15.13
N ASN A 196 -5.23 -17.58 13.88
CA ASN A 196 -5.42 -18.43 12.71
C ASN A 196 -4.48 -19.65 12.75
N GLY A 197 -3.21 -19.47 13.10
CA GLY A 197 -2.26 -20.56 13.29
C GLY A 197 -2.73 -21.58 14.34
N GLN A 198 -3.20 -21.11 15.50
CA GLN A 198 -3.73 -21.96 16.57
C GLN A 198 -5.03 -22.68 16.20
N LEU A 199 -5.83 -22.14 15.28
CA LEU A 199 -7.05 -22.75 14.76
C LEU A 199 -6.81 -23.64 13.54
N GLY A 200 -5.56 -23.79 13.08
CA GLY A 200 -5.22 -24.55 11.88
C GLY A 200 -5.58 -23.85 10.56
N ARG A 201 -5.91 -22.56 10.61
CA ARG A 201 -6.19 -21.69 9.46
C ARG A 201 -4.88 -21.20 8.80
N ASN A 202 -4.08 -22.15 8.35
CA ASN A 202 -2.73 -21.91 7.84
C ASN A 202 -2.67 -21.54 6.35
N GLY A 203 -3.83 -21.51 5.68
CA GLY A 203 -3.93 -21.09 4.28
C GLY A 203 -3.64 -19.61 4.11
N SER A 204 -3.18 -19.22 2.91
CA SER A 204 -3.03 -17.81 2.52
C SER A 204 -4.37 -17.10 2.33
N ILE A 205 -5.48 -17.85 2.30
CA ILE A 205 -6.85 -17.34 2.23
C ILE A 205 -7.66 -18.00 3.32
N ASN A 206 -8.42 -17.19 4.06
CA ASN A 206 -9.38 -17.65 5.05
C ASN A 206 -10.66 -16.85 4.88
N SER A 207 -11.78 -17.53 4.64
CA SER A 207 -13.07 -16.89 4.46
C SER A 207 -14.08 -17.33 5.51
N VAL A 208 -15.15 -16.55 5.62
CA VAL A 208 -16.33 -16.91 6.39
C VAL A 208 -17.56 -16.30 5.74
N THR A 209 -18.63 -17.09 5.62
CA THR A 209 -19.93 -16.59 5.17
C THR A 209 -20.86 -16.48 6.38
N LEU A 210 -21.28 -15.26 6.67
CA LEU A 210 -22.34 -15.00 7.64
C LEU A 210 -23.67 -14.92 6.91
N GLU A 211 -24.69 -15.61 7.41
CA GLU A 211 -26.01 -15.59 6.79
C GLU A 211 -27.07 -14.98 7.72
N THR A 212 -27.81 -14.02 7.18
CA THR A 212 -29.03 -13.44 7.75
C THR A 212 -30.27 -14.01 7.05
N GLN A 213 -31.47 -13.62 7.51
CA GLN A 213 -32.72 -14.08 6.90
C GLN A 213 -32.83 -13.70 5.41
N ASP A 214 -32.32 -12.53 5.03
CA ASP A 214 -32.45 -11.95 3.68
C ASP A 214 -31.15 -11.98 2.86
N ARG A 215 -29.97 -12.23 3.46
CA ARG A 215 -28.68 -11.99 2.81
C ARG A 215 -27.57 -12.93 3.25
N LYS A 216 -26.56 -13.06 2.40
CA LYS A 216 -25.25 -13.64 2.76
C LYS A 216 -24.17 -12.55 2.76
N HIS A 217 -23.22 -12.66 3.68
CA HIS A 217 -22.09 -11.75 3.82
C HIS A 217 -20.81 -12.57 3.77
N LEU A 218 -20.09 -12.48 2.67
CA LEU A 218 -18.83 -13.18 2.46
C LEU A 218 -17.68 -12.27 2.88
N PHE A 219 -16.91 -12.71 3.87
CA PHE A 219 -15.67 -12.07 4.29
C PHE A 219 -14.50 -12.92 3.83
N VAL A 220 -13.57 -12.34 3.07
CA VAL A 220 -12.39 -13.05 2.56
C VAL A 220 -11.11 -12.37 3.01
N GLY A 221 -10.39 -13.02 3.92
CA GLY A 221 -9.08 -12.59 4.40
C GLY A 221 -7.97 -13.22 3.58
N PHE A 222 -6.92 -12.46 3.27
CA PHE A 222 -5.77 -12.98 2.54
C PHE A 222 -4.42 -12.48 3.08
N ASP A 223 -3.41 -13.34 2.99
CA ASP A 223 -2.02 -13.04 3.29
C ASP A 223 -1.26 -12.81 1.99
N SER A 224 -0.99 -11.53 1.68
CA SER A 224 -0.17 -11.12 0.54
C SER A 224 1.26 -10.77 0.95
N THR A 225 1.73 -11.18 2.14
CA THR A 225 3.15 -11.03 2.47
C THR A 225 4.03 -11.84 1.53
N MET A 226 5.27 -11.40 1.38
CA MET A 226 6.23 -12.12 0.56
C MET A 226 6.53 -13.49 1.14
N LEU A 227 6.53 -14.52 0.28
CA LEU A 227 6.82 -15.91 0.69
C LEU A 227 8.13 -16.04 1.44
N THR A 228 9.13 -15.26 1.03
CA THR A 228 10.45 -15.18 1.64
C THR A 228 10.62 -13.81 2.29
N GLY A 229 10.22 -13.69 3.55
CA GLY A 229 10.20 -12.43 4.28
C GLY A 229 11.61 -11.85 4.51
N LEU A 230 11.86 -10.66 3.96
CA LEU A 230 13.16 -9.97 4.08
C LEU A 230 13.25 -9.21 5.39
N ARG A 231 14.47 -8.98 5.89
CA ARG A 231 14.68 -7.95 6.92
C ARG A 231 14.35 -6.56 6.35
N GLY A 232 13.80 -5.72 7.20
CA GLY A 232 13.61 -4.31 6.87
C GLY A 232 14.96 -3.57 6.67
N PRO A 233 14.98 -2.45 5.93
CA PRO A 233 13.82 -1.69 5.44
C PRO A 233 13.20 -2.20 4.13
N THR A 234 13.69 -3.28 3.52
CA THR A 234 13.23 -3.76 2.19
C THR A 234 12.18 -4.87 2.26
N ASN A 235 11.22 -4.74 3.18
CA ASN A 235 10.06 -5.62 3.33
C ASN A 235 8.86 -4.72 3.68
N LEU A 236 8.34 -4.04 2.65
CA LEU A 236 7.39 -2.95 2.73
C LEU A 236 6.13 -3.22 1.91
N PHE A 237 6.23 -3.92 0.79
CA PHE A 237 5.10 -4.17 -0.12
C PHE A 237 4.46 -5.53 0.13
N GLY A 238 3.17 -5.64 -0.19
CA GLY A 238 2.54 -6.93 -0.44
C GLY A 238 3.01 -7.51 -1.77
N HIS A 239 3.22 -8.81 -1.84
CA HIS A 239 3.69 -9.56 -3.01
C HIS A 239 2.70 -10.69 -3.36
N PRO A 240 1.51 -10.35 -3.87
CA PRO A 240 0.53 -11.37 -4.26
C PRO A 240 1.08 -12.24 -5.39
N THR A 241 1.03 -13.56 -5.20
CA THR A 241 1.39 -14.52 -6.25
C THR A 241 0.23 -14.76 -7.22
N ASP A 242 0.52 -15.26 -8.42
CA ASP A 242 -0.54 -15.66 -9.36
C ASP A 242 -1.48 -16.71 -8.77
N GLN A 243 -0.94 -17.60 -7.94
CA GLN A 243 -1.71 -18.61 -7.22
C GLN A 243 -2.64 -17.96 -6.18
N LEU A 244 -2.13 -17.03 -5.36
CA LEU A 244 -2.96 -16.28 -4.40
C LEU A 244 -4.10 -15.55 -5.10
N LEU A 245 -3.82 -14.84 -6.20
CA LEU A 245 -4.84 -14.11 -6.95
C LEU A 245 -5.89 -15.04 -7.59
N LYS A 246 -5.48 -16.24 -8.01
CA LYS A 246 -6.40 -17.26 -8.53
C LYS A 246 -7.28 -17.83 -7.42
N ASP A 247 -6.72 -18.13 -6.27
CA ASP A 247 -7.47 -18.68 -5.13
C ASP A 247 -8.43 -17.63 -4.57
N LEU A 248 -8.01 -16.36 -4.55
CA LEU A 248 -8.85 -15.24 -4.13
C LEU A 248 -10.01 -15.00 -5.10
N ASP A 249 -9.75 -15.12 -6.40
CA ASP A 249 -10.78 -15.05 -7.44
C ASP A 249 -11.79 -16.19 -7.31
N LEU A 250 -11.33 -17.40 -7.03
CA LEU A 250 -12.19 -18.56 -6.78
C LEU A 250 -13.03 -18.36 -5.52
N GLU A 251 -12.41 -17.89 -4.45
CA GLU A 251 -13.07 -17.69 -3.15
C GLU A 251 -14.16 -16.63 -3.23
N LEU A 252 -13.86 -15.50 -3.87
CA LEU A 252 -14.84 -14.43 -4.07
C LEU A 252 -15.96 -14.83 -5.03
N SER A 253 -15.76 -15.83 -5.89
CA SER A 253 -16.82 -16.36 -6.76
C SER A 253 -17.82 -17.27 -6.03
N LYS A 254 -17.51 -17.66 -4.78
CA LYS A 254 -18.45 -18.43 -3.96
C LYS A 254 -19.73 -17.61 -3.83
N TRP A 255 -20.85 -18.26 -4.17
CA TRP A 255 -22.20 -17.72 -4.18
C TRP A 255 -22.68 -16.99 -5.45
N ASP A 256 -21.83 -16.74 -6.45
CA ASP A 256 -22.23 -16.00 -7.66
C ASP A 256 -23.33 -16.72 -8.48
N SER A 257 -23.29 -18.06 -8.52
CA SER A 257 -24.25 -18.88 -9.27
C SER A 257 -25.21 -19.68 -8.39
N GLN A 258 -25.00 -19.70 -7.08
CA GLN A 258 -25.63 -20.66 -6.16
C GLN A 258 -26.48 -19.99 -5.06
N SER A 259 -26.49 -18.67 -4.96
CA SER A 259 -27.23 -17.99 -3.91
C SER A 259 -28.55 -17.43 -4.40
N GLU A 260 -29.64 -17.91 -3.80
CA GLU A 260 -30.97 -17.31 -3.94
C GLU A 260 -31.04 -15.92 -3.26
N LYS A 261 -30.14 -15.66 -2.31
CA LYS A 261 -30.03 -14.40 -1.56
C LYS A 261 -28.95 -13.49 -2.14
N PRO A 262 -29.10 -12.16 -2.10
CA PRO A 262 -28.02 -11.24 -2.42
C PRO A 262 -26.79 -11.49 -1.54
N VAL A 263 -25.61 -11.25 -2.09
CA VAL A 263 -24.33 -11.47 -1.39
C VAL A 263 -23.59 -10.15 -1.28
N THR A 264 -23.23 -9.75 -0.07
CA THR A 264 -22.30 -8.64 0.18
C THR A 264 -20.91 -9.20 0.41
N LYS A 265 -19.93 -8.82 -0.41
CA LYS A 265 -18.55 -9.31 -0.32
C LYS A 265 -17.64 -8.23 0.28
N ILE A 266 -16.86 -8.61 1.30
CA ILE A 266 -15.84 -7.77 1.94
C ILE A 266 -14.52 -8.53 1.91
N SER A 267 -13.46 -7.90 1.40
CA SER A 267 -12.11 -8.46 1.47
C SER A 267 -11.30 -7.74 2.55
N PHE A 268 -10.38 -8.44 3.19
CA PHE A 268 -9.46 -7.83 4.15
C PHE A 268 -8.05 -8.39 4.03
N GLY A 269 -7.07 -7.51 4.21
CA GLY A 269 -5.65 -7.78 4.01
C GLY A 269 -4.83 -6.76 4.79
N HIS A 270 -3.51 -6.84 4.72
CA HIS A 270 -2.67 -5.87 5.42
C HIS A 270 -2.38 -4.64 4.55
N PHE A 271 -1.89 -4.83 3.32
CA PHE A 271 -1.32 -3.75 2.51
C PHE A 271 -2.38 -2.95 1.74
N PRO A 272 -2.30 -1.61 1.72
CA PRO A 272 -3.01 -0.81 0.74
C PRO A 272 -2.52 -1.17 -0.67
N LEU A 273 -3.37 -1.00 -1.68
CA LEU A 273 -3.11 -1.39 -3.06
C LEU A 273 -1.97 -0.58 -3.68
N SER A 274 -1.77 0.67 -3.26
CA SER A 274 -0.59 1.50 -3.61
C SER A 274 0.75 0.93 -3.10
N PHE A 275 0.70 0.04 -2.12
CA PHE A 275 1.82 -0.72 -1.55
C PHE A 275 1.68 -2.23 -1.81
N SER A 276 1.01 -2.61 -2.89
CA SER A 276 1.01 -3.99 -3.40
C SER A 276 1.76 -4.06 -4.72
N ALA A 277 2.66 -5.03 -4.85
CA ALA A 277 3.29 -5.38 -6.12
C ALA A 277 2.30 -6.12 -7.04
N PRO A 278 2.48 -6.04 -8.37
CA PRO A 278 1.82 -6.97 -9.29
C PRO A 278 2.42 -8.38 -9.14
N SER A 279 1.64 -9.40 -9.49
CA SER A 279 2.13 -10.77 -9.57
C SER A 279 3.08 -10.98 -10.76
N SER A 280 3.67 -12.17 -10.88
CA SER A 280 4.53 -12.54 -12.01
C SER A 280 3.86 -12.42 -13.38
N SER A 281 2.54 -12.64 -13.48
CA SER A 281 1.79 -12.43 -14.72
C SER A 281 1.38 -10.97 -14.97
N GLY A 282 1.68 -10.05 -14.05
CA GLY A 282 1.27 -8.65 -14.11
C GLY A 282 -0.13 -8.37 -13.56
N ARG A 283 -0.84 -9.39 -13.07
CA ARG A 283 -2.15 -9.22 -12.43
C ARG A 283 -2.02 -8.58 -11.05
N THR A 284 -3.06 -7.89 -10.62
CA THR A 284 -3.09 -7.19 -9.33
C THR A 284 -4.28 -7.62 -8.47
N LEU A 285 -4.24 -7.29 -7.18
CA LEU A 285 -5.39 -7.43 -6.28
C LEU A 285 -6.57 -6.56 -6.74
N GLU A 286 -6.29 -5.35 -7.27
CA GLU A 286 -7.31 -4.44 -7.83
C GLU A 286 -8.12 -5.14 -8.93
N ASP A 287 -7.47 -5.91 -9.81
CA ASP A 287 -8.15 -6.63 -10.90
C ASP A 287 -9.18 -7.64 -10.37
N VAL A 288 -8.83 -8.37 -9.30
CA VAL A 288 -9.70 -9.37 -8.69
C VAL A 288 -10.86 -8.67 -7.96
N PHE A 289 -10.59 -7.61 -7.22
CA PHE A 289 -11.60 -6.87 -6.48
C PHE A 289 -12.61 -6.16 -7.39
N LEU A 290 -12.14 -5.53 -8.47
CA LEU A 290 -13.02 -4.94 -9.49
C LEU A 290 -13.88 -6.00 -10.18
N LYS A 291 -13.29 -7.14 -10.56
CA LYS A 291 -14.02 -8.26 -11.18
C LYS A 291 -15.19 -8.72 -10.32
N HIS A 292 -14.99 -8.80 -9.00
CA HIS A 292 -16.00 -9.26 -8.05
C HIS A 292 -16.89 -8.15 -7.48
N SER A 293 -16.60 -6.88 -7.80
CA SER A 293 -17.33 -5.70 -7.32
C SER A 293 -17.58 -5.77 -5.80
N ILE A 294 -16.51 -6.05 -5.05
CA ILE A 294 -16.60 -6.15 -3.58
C ILE A 294 -17.06 -4.80 -3.00
N SER A 295 -17.76 -4.81 -1.87
CA SER A 295 -18.23 -3.55 -1.30
C SER A 295 -17.08 -2.73 -0.71
N ALA A 296 -16.17 -3.40 -0.01
CA ALA A 296 -14.97 -2.77 0.51
C ALA A 296 -13.80 -3.76 0.68
N TYR A 297 -12.59 -3.23 0.53
CA TYR A 297 -11.32 -3.81 0.95
C TYR A 297 -10.84 -3.09 2.23
N LEU A 298 -10.64 -3.85 3.30
CA LEU A 298 -10.19 -3.35 4.61
C LEU A 298 -8.69 -3.61 4.79
N CYS A 299 -7.90 -2.56 5.03
CA CYS A 299 -6.43 -2.64 5.20
C CYS A 299 -5.89 -1.79 6.36
N GLY A 300 -4.60 -1.98 6.67
CA GLY A 300 -3.78 -1.17 7.56
C GLY A 300 -2.42 -0.88 6.91
N HIS A 301 -1.32 -0.76 7.68
CA HIS A 301 0.08 -0.52 7.23
C HIS A 301 0.56 0.94 7.28
N LEU A 302 -0.20 1.90 6.74
CA LEU A 302 0.22 3.30 6.62
C LEU A 302 0.16 4.03 7.97
N HIS A 303 -0.71 3.58 8.87
CA HIS A 303 -1.07 4.26 10.12
C HIS A 303 -1.69 5.65 9.88
N THR A 304 -2.15 6.32 10.94
CA THR A 304 -2.68 7.70 10.86
C THR A 304 -1.61 8.77 10.56
N LYS A 305 -0.35 8.38 10.36
CA LYS A 305 0.78 9.31 10.14
C LYS A 305 0.64 10.13 8.86
N PHE A 306 -0.03 9.58 7.84
CA PHE A 306 -0.13 10.21 6.52
C PHE A 306 -1.39 11.03 6.31
N GLY A 307 -2.37 10.89 7.20
CA GLY A 307 -3.64 11.62 7.15
C GLY A 307 -4.76 10.83 7.80
N MET A 308 -5.94 11.43 7.88
CA MET A 308 -7.16 10.76 8.35
C MET A 308 -8.03 10.29 7.18
N ASN A 309 -7.80 10.78 5.96
CA ASN A 309 -8.58 10.44 4.76
C ASN A 309 -7.87 9.43 3.86
N LEU A 310 -7.36 8.36 4.46
CA LEU A 310 -6.77 7.22 3.74
C LEU A 310 -7.88 6.29 3.21
N LYS A 311 -8.64 6.81 2.24
CA LYS A 311 -9.74 6.10 1.58
C LYS A 311 -9.63 6.33 0.09
N ARG A 312 -9.89 5.30 -0.71
CA ARG A 312 -9.85 5.38 -2.16
C ARG A 312 -11.03 4.62 -2.76
N HIS A 313 -11.74 5.25 -3.68
CA HIS A 313 -12.76 4.60 -4.47
C HIS A 313 -12.18 4.16 -5.81
N HIS A 314 -12.32 2.88 -6.14
CA HIS A 314 -11.82 2.27 -7.37
C HIS A 314 -12.96 2.03 -8.34
N GLN A 315 -12.80 2.46 -9.59
CA GLN A 315 -13.75 2.20 -10.68
C GLN A 315 -13.06 1.82 -12.00
N TRP A 316 -11.81 2.25 -12.18
CA TRP A 316 -11.00 1.89 -13.35
C TRP A 316 -9.50 1.99 -13.04
N GLN A 317 -8.70 1.11 -13.64
CA GLN A 317 -7.25 1.06 -13.47
C GLN A 317 -6.56 2.36 -13.92
N LYS A 318 -5.84 3.02 -12.99
CA LYS A 318 -4.97 4.17 -13.29
C LYS A 318 -3.65 4.07 -12.53
N LEU A 319 -2.56 4.41 -13.22
CA LEU A 319 -1.23 4.53 -12.62
C LEU A 319 -1.18 5.54 -11.46
N CYS A 320 -1.97 6.61 -11.57
CA CYS A 320 -2.14 7.61 -10.52
C CYS A 320 -3.60 8.06 -10.45
N GLN A 321 -4.09 8.19 -9.22
CA GLN A 321 -5.37 8.80 -8.90
C GLN A 321 -5.12 10.05 -8.07
N PHE A 322 -5.68 11.19 -8.48
CA PHE A 322 -5.38 12.48 -7.84
C PHE A 322 -6.29 12.81 -6.65
N ASN A 323 -7.44 12.15 -6.53
CA ASN A 323 -8.44 12.40 -5.49
C ASN A 323 -9.07 11.09 -5.01
N ILE A 324 -9.75 11.13 -3.86
CA ILE A 324 -10.43 9.97 -3.24
C ILE A 324 -11.38 9.28 -4.21
N HIS A 325 -12.15 10.08 -4.94
CA HIS A 325 -13.06 9.64 -5.98
C HIS A 325 -12.40 9.77 -7.35
N GLN A 326 -12.54 8.74 -8.17
CA GLN A 326 -12.25 8.87 -9.59
C GLN A 326 -13.32 9.79 -10.21
N SER A 327 -12.91 10.69 -11.11
CA SER A 327 -13.86 11.45 -11.93
C SER A 327 -14.63 10.46 -12.80
N ALA A 328 -15.78 9.99 -12.30
CA ALA A 328 -16.73 9.25 -13.12
C ALA A 328 -17.11 10.15 -14.30
N PHE A 329 -17.05 9.59 -15.51
CA PHE A 329 -17.91 10.12 -16.57
C PHE A 329 -19.33 10.01 -16.04
N GLU A 330 -20.08 11.11 -16.00
CA GLU A 330 -21.52 11.08 -15.72
C GLU A 330 -22.19 10.30 -16.85
N SER A 331 -22.18 8.97 -16.76
CA SER A 331 -22.96 8.13 -17.65
C SER A 331 -24.39 8.12 -17.14
N THR A 332 -25.34 8.32 -18.05
CA THR A 332 -26.76 8.04 -17.81
C THR A 332 -26.91 6.65 -17.22
N VAL A 333 -27.63 6.52 -16.09
CA VAL A 333 -27.87 5.23 -15.44
C VAL A 333 -28.66 4.34 -16.39
N ASN A 334 -28.08 3.19 -16.75
CA ASN A 334 -28.72 2.24 -17.66
C ASN A 334 -29.46 1.17 -16.85
N CYS A 335 -30.78 1.28 -16.72
CA CYS A 335 -31.63 0.31 -16.03
C CYS A 335 -32.04 -0.90 -16.90
N SER A 336 -31.38 -1.13 -18.04
CA SER A 336 -31.72 -2.26 -18.92
C SER A 336 -31.35 -3.60 -18.26
N LEU A 337 -32.24 -4.59 -18.39
CA LEU A 337 -31.96 -5.98 -18.01
C LEU A 337 -30.74 -6.51 -18.75
N GLY A 338 -29.70 -6.92 -18.01
CA GLY A 338 -28.46 -7.47 -18.57
C GLY A 338 -27.34 -6.45 -18.78
N ALA A 339 -27.48 -5.20 -18.28
CA ALA A 339 -26.34 -4.28 -18.20
C ALA A 339 -25.22 -4.89 -17.34
N PRO A 340 -23.94 -4.80 -17.76
CA PRO A 340 -22.85 -5.32 -16.96
C PRO A 340 -22.80 -4.61 -15.60
N PRO A 341 -22.53 -5.35 -14.50
CA PRO A 341 -22.43 -4.74 -13.18
C PRO A 341 -21.31 -3.70 -13.15
N ILE A 342 -21.54 -2.63 -12.39
CA ILE A 342 -20.54 -1.58 -12.19
C ILE A 342 -19.38 -2.19 -11.40
N GLN A 343 -18.20 -2.24 -12.01
CA GLN A 343 -16.99 -2.70 -11.36
C GLN A 343 -16.44 -1.58 -10.49
N GLU A 344 -16.66 -1.67 -9.19
CA GLU A 344 -16.15 -0.71 -8.23
C GLU A 344 -15.95 -1.35 -6.87
N PHE A 345 -15.16 -0.68 -6.02
CA PHE A 345 -15.08 -0.97 -4.60
C PHE A 345 -14.44 0.18 -3.82
N TRP A 346 -14.63 0.19 -2.51
CA TRP A 346 -13.91 1.06 -1.59
C TRP A 346 -12.68 0.39 -1.01
N GLU A 347 -11.54 1.06 -1.03
CA GLU A 347 -10.36 0.74 -0.22
C GLU A 347 -10.38 1.64 1.04
N TRP A 348 -10.42 1.02 2.22
CA TRP A 348 -10.45 1.71 3.50
C TRP A 348 -9.29 1.31 4.41
N GLU A 349 -8.26 2.15 4.41
CA GLU A 349 -7.19 2.09 5.40
C GLU A 349 -7.71 2.52 6.77
N MET A 350 -7.39 1.74 7.80
CA MET A 350 -7.74 2.05 9.20
C MET A 350 -6.61 2.82 9.90
N GLY A 351 -6.96 3.59 10.93
CA GLY A 351 -5.98 4.10 11.89
C GLY A 351 -5.33 2.98 12.72
N ASP A 352 -4.16 3.26 13.29
CA ASP A 352 -3.34 2.25 13.96
C ASP A 352 -3.63 2.12 15.46
N TRP A 353 -3.53 0.88 15.97
CA TRP A 353 -3.51 0.67 17.41
C TRP A 353 -2.25 1.25 18.06
N ARG A 354 -1.09 1.11 17.40
CA ARG A 354 0.25 1.51 17.87
C ARG A 354 0.34 2.90 18.48
N LYS A 355 -0.32 3.90 17.90
CA LYS A 355 -0.32 5.29 18.36
C LYS A 355 -1.69 5.76 18.77
N SER A 356 -2.72 5.47 17.98
CA SER A 356 -4.05 6.05 18.17
C SER A 356 -4.92 5.18 19.09
N ARG A 357 -4.54 3.91 19.31
CA ARG A 357 -5.39 2.93 20.00
C ARG A 357 -6.76 2.88 19.34
N ALA A 358 -6.77 2.88 18.01
CA ALA A 358 -7.99 2.93 17.24
C ALA A 358 -8.50 1.53 16.89
N PHE A 359 -9.81 1.40 16.76
CA PHE A 359 -10.46 0.26 16.11
C PHE A 359 -11.66 0.75 15.29
N ARG A 360 -12.06 -0.04 14.29
CA ARG A 360 -13.22 0.26 13.45
C ARG A 360 -14.36 -0.70 13.78
N ILE A 361 -15.59 -0.18 13.80
CA ILE A 361 -16.80 -1.01 13.73
C ILE A 361 -17.40 -0.82 12.34
N LEU A 362 -17.50 -1.90 11.59
CA LEU A 362 -18.19 -1.98 10.31
C LEU A 362 -19.59 -2.55 10.54
N ALA A 363 -20.62 -2.01 9.88
CA ALA A 363 -21.96 -2.60 9.84
C ALA A 363 -22.45 -2.74 8.40
N ILE A 364 -23.09 -3.87 8.13
CA ILE A 364 -23.80 -4.17 6.88
C ILE A 364 -25.28 -4.28 7.25
N ASP A 365 -26.08 -3.31 6.80
CA ASP A 365 -27.49 -3.20 7.10
C ASP A 365 -28.28 -3.13 5.80
N ARG A 366 -29.00 -4.22 5.46
CA ARG A 366 -29.69 -4.37 4.17
C ARG A 366 -28.81 -4.08 2.95
N GLY A 367 -27.51 -4.35 3.06
CA GLY A 367 -26.51 -4.16 1.99
C GLY A 367 -25.85 -2.80 1.98
N HIS A 368 -26.31 -1.87 2.81
CA HIS A 368 -25.60 -0.63 3.07
C HIS A 368 -24.42 -0.92 3.98
N VAL A 369 -23.22 -0.58 3.52
CA VAL A 369 -21.98 -0.79 4.28
C VAL A 369 -21.56 0.55 4.89
N SER A 370 -21.51 0.58 6.21
CA SER A 370 -21.17 1.77 7.00
C SER A 370 -20.09 1.42 8.02
N TYR A 371 -19.33 2.42 8.47
CA TYR A 371 -18.35 2.20 9.53
C TYR A 371 -18.17 3.42 10.44
N VAL A 372 -17.64 3.18 11.63
CA VAL A 372 -17.16 4.22 12.54
C VAL A 372 -15.80 3.82 13.08
N ASP A 373 -14.87 4.78 13.12
CA ASP A 373 -13.55 4.62 13.74
C ASP A 373 -13.60 5.18 15.17
N VAL A 374 -13.16 4.39 16.14
CA VAL A 374 -13.14 4.75 17.57
C VAL A 374 -11.69 4.87 18.03
N ASP A 375 -11.31 6.05 18.51
CA ASP A 375 -9.97 6.36 19.05
C ASP A 375 -10.03 6.47 20.59
N PHE A 376 -9.38 5.55 21.30
CA PHE A 376 -9.35 5.56 22.76
C PHE A 376 -8.53 6.70 23.38
N LYS A 377 -7.57 7.29 22.65
CA LYS A 377 -6.78 8.45 23.12
C LYS A 377 -7.53 9.76 23.02
N SER A 378 -8.46 9.89 22.06
CA SER A 378 -9.35 11.05 21.96
C SER A 378 -10.34 11.15 23.13
N GLY A 379 -10.43 10.09 23.94
CA GLY A 379 -11.28 9.97 25.12
C GLY A 379 -12.28 8.83 24.96
N THR A 380 -12.50 8.05 26.02
CA THR A 380 -13.52 6.99 26.00
C THR A 380 -14.92 7.61 26.01
N LYS A 381 -15.56 7.69 24.84
CA LYS A 381 -17.01 7.94 24.75
C LYS A 381 -17.74 6.83 25.52
N ARG A 382 -18.79 7.18 26.27
CA ARG A 382 -19.55 6.24 27.11
C ARG A 382 -20.47 5.33 26.28
N ALA A 383 -20.89 5.84 25.12
CA ALA A 383 -21.55 5.08 24.08
C ALA A 383 -20.82 5.24 22.74
N ILE A 384 -20.99 4.28 21.84
CA ILE A 384 -20.55 4.34 20.45
C ILE A 384 -21.81 4.28 19.59
N ILE A 385 -22.00 5.25 18.71
CA ILE A 385 -23.15 5.33 17.80
C ILE A 385 -22.62 5.13 16.39
N LEU A 386 -23.14 4.12 15.69
CA LEU A 386 -22.83 3.82 14.30
C LEU A 386 -24.11 4.00 13.46
N PRO A 387 -24.26 5.14 12.77
CA PRO A 387 -25.30 5.29 11.76
C PRO A 387 -25.13 4.21 10.68
N THR A 388 -26.17 3.41 10.45
CA THR A 388 -26.17 2.38 9.40
C THR A 388 -26.89 2.85 8.14
N PHE A 389 -27.84 3.77 8.28
CA PHE A 389 -28.49 4.46 7.16
C PHE A 389 -29.10 5.81 7.62
N PRO A 390 -29.06 6.89 6.81
CA PRO A 390 -28.40 7.01 5.51
C PRO A 390 -26.86 6.93 5.59
N LEU A 391 -26.21 6.66 4.46
CA LEU A 391 -24.76 6.51 4.36
C LEU A 391 -24.04 7.86 4.23
N ASP A 392 -22.80 7.91 4.73
CA ASP A 392 -21.90 9.07 4.54
C ASP A 392 -21.60 9.27 3.06
N SER A 393 -21.98 10.43 2.52
CA SER A 393 -21.78 10.73 1.09
C SER A 393 -20.32 10.95 0.69
N ARG A 394 -19.40 11.01 1.66
CA ARG A 394 -17.97 11.19 1.41
C ARG A 394 -17.24 9.89 1.09
N PHE A 395 -17.58 8.82 1.82
CA PHE A 395 -16.71 7.63 1.92
C PHE A 395 -17.44 6.28 1.86
N MET A 396 -18.78 6.25 1.85
CA MET A 396 -19.56 5.01 1.97
C MET A 396 -20.53 4.78 0.80
N LEU A 397 -20.87 5.81 0.04
CA LEU A 397 -21.68 5.67 -1.16
C LEU A 397 -20.86 5.11 -2.34
N THR A 398 -21.51 4.32 -3.19
CA THR A 398 -20.95 3.77 -4.42
C THR A 398 -21.80 4.18 -5.62
N SER A 399 -21.31 4.03 -6.85
CA SER A 399 -22.14 4.25 -8.04
C SER A 399 -23.30 3.25 -8.12
N SER A 400 -23.15 2.07 -7.55
CA SER A 400 -24.18 1.06 -7.39
C SER A 400 -25.30 1.53 -6.46
N CYS A 401 -25.02 2.33 -5.42
CA CYS A 401 -26.08 2.96 -4.61
C CYS A 401 -26.99 3.86 -5.46
N ARG A 402 -26.40 4.70 -6.32
CA ARG A 402 -27.14 5.57 -7.24
C ARG A 402 -27.93 4.75 -8.26
N HIS A 403 -27.31 3.74 -8.87
CA HIS A 403 -27.99 2.85 -9.80
C HIS A 403 -29.18 2.14 -9.15
N ASN A 404 -29.01 1.61 -7.94
CA ASN A 404 -30.06 0.92 -7.20
C ASN A 404 -31.22 1.84 -6.81
N TYR A 405 -30.92 3.12 -6.52
CA TYR A 405 -31.93 4.13 -6.24
C TYR A 405 -32.75 4.47 -7.49
N GLU A 406 -32.07 4.86 -8.58
CA GLU A 406 -32.72 5.30 -9.82
C GLU A 406 -33.48 4.16 -10.51
N CYS A 407 -32.95 2.93 -10.49
CA CYS A 407 -33.59 1.76 -11.08
C CYS A 407 -34.57 1.04 -10.14
N GLN A 408 -34.75 1.52 -8.90
CA GLN A 408 -35.63 0.90 -7.89
C GLN A 408 -35.37 -0.60 -7.67
N SER A 409 -34.10 -1.03 -7.76
CA SER A 409 -33.72 -2.45 -7.64
C SER A 409 -33.71 -2.95 -6.19
N VAL A 410 -33.82 -2.03 -5.22
CA VAL A 410 -33.85 -2.31 -3.78
C VAL A 410 -35.22 -1.94 -3.22
N SER A 411 -35.73 -2.75 -2.29
CA SER A 411 -37.02 -2.49 -1.63
C SER A 411 -37.09 -1.07 -1.03
N PRO A 412 -38.20 -0.32 -1.25
CA PRO A 412 -38.41 1.01 -0.66
C PRO A 412 -38.22 1.05 0.85
N SER A 413 -38.53 -0.05 1.55
CA SER A 413 -38.34 -0.20 3.00
C SER A 413 -36.89 0.03 3.47
N SER A 414 -35.90 -0.08 2.57
CA SER A 414 -34.49 0.22 2.89
C SER A 414 -34.22 1.72 3.06
N TYR A 415 -35.06 2.58 2.50
CA TYR A 415 -34.89 4.04 2.55
C TYR A 415 -35.83 4.72 3.57
N GLU A 416 -36.89 4.05 4.00
CA GLU A 416 -37.98 4.60 4.82
C GLU A 416 -37.62 4.87 6.29
N THR A 417 -36.44 4.46 6.75
CA THR A 417 -36.02 4.64 8.15
C THR A 417 -34.58 5.12 8.28
N ILE A 418 -34.35 6.07 9.19
CA ILE A 418 -33.02 6.38 9.73
C ILE A 418 -32.68 5.27 10.73
N ARG A 419 -31.47 4.73 10.64
CA ARG A 419 -31.04 3.54 11.40
C ARG A 419 -29.66 3.73 11.99
N ALA A 420 -29.48 3.31 13.24
CA ALA A 420 -28.19 3.34 13.91
C ALA A 420 -28.05 2.24 14.96
N LEU A 421 -26.86 1.67 15.07
CA LEU A 421 -26.47 0.80 16.18
C LEU A 421 -25.90 1.67 17.31
N VAL A 422 -26.37 1.43 18.54
CA VAL A 422 -25.86 2.12 19.73
C VAL A 422 -25.28 1.11 20.71
N PHE A 423 -23.98 1.20 20.97
CA PHE A 423 -23.27 0.34 21.91
C PHE A 423 -22.96 1.12 23.17
N SER A 424 -23.47 0.68 24.32
CA SER A 424 -23.28 1.38 25.59
C SER A 424 -23.18 0.41 26.76
N VAL A 425 -22.33 0.76 27.73
CA VAL A 425 -22.25 0.07 29.03
C VAL A 425 -23.44 0.41 29.94
N SER A 426 -24.03 1.59 29.76
CA SER A 426 -25.16 2.08 30.55
C SER A 426 -26.44 2.01 29.70
N PRO A 427 -27.58 1.60 30.27
CA PRO A 427 -28.85 1.59 29.56
C PRO A 427 -29.14 2.94 28.91
N ILE A 428 -29.53 2.89 27.63
CA ILE A 428 -29.90 4.07 26.86
C ILE A 428 -31.39 4.35 27.08
N VAL A 429 -31.72 5.59 27.41
CA VAL A 429 -33.10 6.04 27.69
C VAL A 429 -33.72 6.70 26.47
N SER A 430 -32.95 7.45 25.70
CA SER A 430 -33.44 8.11 24.49
C SER A 430 -32.36 8.17 23.43
N VAL A 431 -32.76 7.96 22.17
CA VAL A 431 -31.94 8.24 21.00
C VAL A 431 -32.72 9.20 20.10
N VAL A 432 -32.05 10.26 19.62
CA VAL A 432 -32.65 11.31 18.80
C VAL A 432 -31.83 11.49 17.53
N ALA A 433 -32.48 11.44 16.38
CA ALA A 433 -31.89 11.78 15.09
C ALA A 433 -32.25 13.22 14.72
N ARG A 434 -31.24 13.99 14.32
CA ARG A 434 -31.36 15.37 13.84
C ARG A 434 -30.84 15.47 12.42
N VAL A 435 -31.65 16.07 11.54
CA VAL A 435 -31.27 16.36 10.15
C VAL A 435 -31.21 17.87 9.95
N TYR A 436 -30.14 18.34 9.34
CA TYR A 436 -29.88 19.76 9.09
C TYR A 436 -29.86 20.08 7.58
N ASP A 437 -30.55 21.16 7.25
CA ASP A 437 -30.63 21.97 6.02
C ASP A 437 -29.41 22.88 5.79
N SER A 438 -28.49 22.63 4.86
CA SER A 438 -27.37 23.56 4.59
C SER A 438 -27.65 24.64 3.52
N ARG A 439 -28.83 24.64 2.89
CA ARG A 439 -29.20 25.53 1.77
C ARG A 439 -29.05 27.02 2.07
N SER A 440 -29.30 27.45 3.31
CA SER A 440 -29.20 28.86 3.71
C SER A 440 -27.74 29.35 3.88
N GLY A 441 -26.77 28.43 3.82
CA GLY A 441 -25.38 28.66 4.20
C GLY A 441 -25.10 28.38 5.68
N ASN A 442 -26.14 28.18 6.50
CA ASN A 442 -26.05 27.69 7.88
C ASN A 442 -26.65 26.27 7.97
N LEU A 443 -26.38 25.54 9.06
CA LEU A 443 -26.99 24.23 9.33
C LEU A 443 -28.31 24.43 10.07
N ASP A 444 -29.42 24.55 9.34
CA ASP A 444 -30.75 24.75 9.90
C ASP A 444 -31.40 23.40 10.25
N LEU A 445 -31.83 23.20 11.50
CA LEU A 445 -32.49 21.96 11.92
C LEU A 445 -33.85 21.80 11.21
N VAL A 446 -33.99 20.78 10.37
CA VAL A 446 -35.23 20.51 9.59
C VAL A 446 -36.00 19.29 10.08
N VAL A 447 -35.33 18.34 10.74
CA VAL A 447 -35.97 17.20 11.39
C VAL A 447 -35.32 16.95 12.74
N GLU A 448 -36.14 16.75 13.77
CA GLU A 448 -35.75 16.15 15.03
C GLU A 448 -36.75 15.04 15.35
N THR A 449 -36.28 13.81 15.51
CA THR A 449 -37.15 12.65 15.75
C THR A 449 -36.55 11.68 16.75
N HIS A 450 -37.40 11.14 17.62
CA HIS A 450 -37.00 10.08 18.54
C HIS A 450 -36.88 8.76 17.79
N MET A 451 -35.78 8.06 18.00
CA MET A 451 -35.55 6.74 17.45
C MET A 451 -36.01 5.68 18.46
N ILE A 452 -36.72 4.68 17.97
CA ILE A 452 -37.27 3.59 18.78
C ILE A 452 -36.32 2.41 18.66
N LYS A 453 -35.99 1.78 19.80
CA LYS A 453 -35.24 0.53 19.82
C LYS A 453 -36.07 -0.54 19.10
N HIS A 454 -35.51 -1.12 18.05
CA HIS A 454 -36.18 -2.16 17.29
C HIS A 454 -36.37 -3.41 18.15
N ALA A 455 -37.60 -3.93 18.21
CA ALA A 455 -38.00 -4.95 19.18
C ALA A 455 -37.47 -6.33 18.79
N GLY A 456 -36.55 -6.86 19.59
CA GLY A 456 -36.19 -8.27 19.62
C GLY A 456 -35.75 -8.62 21.04
N ASP A 457 -36.57 -9.39 21.76
CA ASP A 457 -36.40 -9.69 23.20
C ASP A 457 -35.06 -10.38 23.54
N ASN A 458 -34.33 -10.86 22.52
CA ASN A 458 -32.99 -11.46 22.62
C ASN A 458 -32.02 -10.90 21.56
N SER A 459 -32.16 -9.62 21.16
CA SER A 459 -31.30 -9.03 20.15
C SER A 459 -29.88 -8.75 20.68
N ARG A 460 -28.89 -9.41 20.08
CA ARG A 460 -27.48 -9.06 20.06
C ARG A 460 -27.40 -7.64 19.47
N GLY A 461 -27.08 -6.64 20.28
CA GLY A 461 -26.93 -5.24 19.87
C GLY A 461 -28.23 -4.43 19.79
N ASP A 462 -28.13 -3.13 20.03
CA ASP A 462 -29.27 -2.22 20.10
C ASP A 462 -29.39 -1.39 18.80
N LEU A 463 -30.24 -1.84 17.88
CA LEU A 463 -30.61 -1.10 16.68
C LEU A 463 -31.75 -0.12 16.99
N TYR A 464 -31.53 1.15 16.71
CA TYR A 464 -32.54 2.20 16.82
C TYR A 464 -32.99 2.62 15.42
N VAL A 465 -34.30 2.83 15.26
CA VAL A 465 -34.92 3.19 13.98
C VAL A 465 -35.88 4.36 14.14
N ALA A 466 -35.90 5.27 13.17
CA ALA A 466 -36.90 6.34 13.08
C ALA A 466 -37.47 6.44 11.65
N PRO A 467 -38.79 6.35 11.46
CA PRO A 467 -39.40 6.54 10.15
C PRO A 467 -39.27 7.99 9.69
N TRP A 468 -39.08 8.17 8.38
CA TRP A 468 -39.00 9.50 7.77
C TRP A 468 -39.45 9.48 6.31
N ASN A 469 -39.72 10.65 5.74
CA ASN A 469 -39.98 10.79 4.31
C ASN A 469 -38.65 11.02 3.56
N TYR A 470 -37.96 9.94 3.19
CA TYR A 470 -36.65 10.03 2.51
C TYR A 470 -36.68 10.84 1.21
N ARG A 471 -37.81 10.86 0.50
CA ARG A 471 -37.96 11.62 -0.76
C ARG A 471 -37.85 13.13 -0.56
N ALA A 472 -38.12 13.63 0.65
CA ALA A 472 -37.93 15.04 0.97
C ALA A 472 -36.45 15.45 1.01
N PHE A 473 -35.53 14.47 1.06
CA PHE A 473 -34.09 14.66 1.15
C PHE A 473 -33.37 14.27 -0.16
N GLU A 474 -34.10 14.16 -1.26
CA GLU A 474 -33.52 14.06 -2.60
C GLU A 474 -32.95 15.41 -3.04
N ASP A 475 -31.66 15.45 -3.38
CA ASP A 475 -31.00 16.66 -3.91
C ASP A 475 -29.81 16.28 -4.80
N ALA A 476 -29.47 17.15 -5.75
CA ALA A 476 -28.29 16.96 -6.60
C ALA A 476 -26.97 17.23 -5.84
N SER A 477 -27.00 18.08 -4.79
CA SER A 477 -25.87 18.37 -3.91
C SER A 477 -25.73 17.25 -2.85
N PRO A 478 -24.59 16.54 -2.82
CA PRO A 478 -24.36 15.42 -1.91
C PRO A 478 -24.07 15.84 -0.46
N ASP A 479 -23.97 17.13 -0.20
CA ASP A 479 -23.60 17.77 1.07
C ASP A 479 -24.64 18.77 1.57
N ARG A 480 -25.85 18.78 0.97
CA ARG A 480 -26.93 19.64 1.42
C ARG A 480 -27.50 19.23 2.78
N PHE A 481 -27.68 17.93 3.00
CA PHE A 481 -28.30 17.41 4.21
C PHE A 481 -27.27 16.74 5.11
N TRP A 482 -27.36 17.02 6.42
CA TRP A 482 -26.45 16.49 7.43
C TRP A 482 -27.20 15.77 8.53
N LEU A 483 -26.71 14.61 8.93
CA LEU A 483 -27.26 13.81 10.02
C LEU A 483 -26.38 13.93 11.27
N GLN A 484 -27.04 14.05 12.42
CA GLN A 484 -26.42 13.87 13.73
C GLN A 484 -27.34 13.04 14.62
N ILE A 485 -26.77 12.06 15.32
CA ILE A 485 -27.52 11.21 16.25
C ILE A 485 -26.98 11.43 17.65
N GLU A 486 -27.90 11.61 18.60
CA GLU A 486 -27.62 11.78 20.01
C GLU A 486 -28.22 10.60 20.79
N ALA A 487 -27.43 10.01 21.68
CA ALA A 487 -27.91 8.99 22.62
C ALA A 487 -27.69 9.46 24.06
N ASN A 488 -28.76 9.40 24.86
CA ASN A 488 -28.74 9.73 26.29
C ASN A 488 -28.86 8.47 27.12
N ASP A 489 -27.96 8.31 28.08
CA ASP A 489 -28.01 7.22 29.04
C ASP A 489 -28.89 7.53 30.26
N ILE A 490 -29.14 6.50 31.07
CA ILE A 490 -29.93 6.61 32.31
C ILE A 490 -29.30 7.53 33.36
N ALA A 491 -28.01 7.86 33.25
CA ALA A 491 -27.34 8.81 34.13
C ALA A 491 -27.43 10.26 33.61
N GLY A 492 -28.19 10.51 32.54
CA GLY A 492 -28.36 11.83 31.93
C GLY A 492 -27.16 12.30 31.11
N ARG A 493 -26.23 11.40 30.75
CA ARG A 493 -25.07 11.74 29.92
C ARG A 493 -25.41 11.55 28.45
N SER A 494 -25.09 12.56 27.65
CA SER A 494 -25.29 12.57 26.20
C SER A 494 -24.01 12.17 25.46
N THR A 495 -24.16 11.39 24.38
CA THR A 495 -23.13 11.14 23.38
C THR A 495 -23.66 11.51 22.00
N LEU A 496 -22.93 12.34 21.26
CA LEU A 496 -23.27 12.72 19.89
C LEU A 496 -22.33 12.10 18.86
N THR A 497 -22.87 11.76 17.70
CA THR A 497 -22.08 11.51 16.50
C THR A 497 -21.45 12.81 15.99
N GLU A 498 -20.40 12.67 15.20
CA GLU A 498 -19.97 13.76 14.32
C GLU A 498 -21.09 14.04 13.30
N LEU A 499 -21.14 15.29 12.83
CA LEU A 499 -22.03 15.69 11.75
C LEU A 499 -21.58 15.01 10.45
N MET A 500 -22.50 14.30 9.82
CA MET A 500 -22.23 13.49 8.63
C MET A 500 -23.12 13.95 7.47
N PRO A 501 -22.54 14.34 6.31
CA PRO A 501 -23.34 14.64 5.14
C PRO A 501 -23.86 13.34 4.53
N PHE A 502 -25.07 13.37 3.96
CA PHE A 502 -25.63 12.21 3.27
C PHE A 502 -26.35 12.61 1.99
N SER A 503 -26.48 11.65 1.07
CA SER A 503 -27.25 11.77 -0.16
C SER A 503 -28.08 10.51 -0.36
N ILE A 504 -29.40 10.67 -0.43
CA ILE A 504 -30.35 9.55 -0.58
C ILE A 504 -30.32 8.97 -1.99
N ASN A 505 -30.16 9.83 -3.00
CA ASN A 505 -30.05 9.48 -4.41
C ASN A 505 -28.63 9.06 -4.84
N GLY A 506 -27.71 8.87 -3.90
CA GLY A 506 -26.41 8.24 -4.17
C GLY A 506 -25.35 9.15 -4.79
N HIS A 507 -25.48 10.48 -4.68
CA HIS A 507 -24.42 11.39 -5.10
C HIS A 507 -23.28 11.42 -4.08
N ASN A 508 -22.04 11.36 -4.59
CA ASN A 508 -20.83 11.39 -3.76
C ASN A 508 -20.28 12.80 -3.60
N LEU A 509 -19.95 13.17 -2.36
CA LEU A 509 -19.21 14.40 -2.08
C LEU A 509 -17.75 14.22 -2.48
N LYS A 510 -17.30 15.00 -3.47
CA LYS A 510 -15.93 14.96 -3.96
C LYS A 510 -14.98 15.62 -2.96
N LEU A 511 -14.14 14.80 -2.34
CA LEU A 511 -13.07 15.25 -1.46
C LEU A 511 -11.71 15.16 -2.15
N SER A 512 -10.80 16.06 -1.76
CA SER A 512 -9.41 16.07 -2.21
C SER A 512 -8.49 15.52 -1.13
N TRP A 513 -7.46 14.81 -1.58
CA TRP A 513 -6.39 14.39 -0.69
C TRP A 513 -5.44 15.55 -0.40
N SER A 514 -4.89 15.57 0.80
CA SER A 514 -3.65 16.29 1.05
C SER A 514 -2.50 15.67 0.25
N TRP A 515 -1.41 16.41 0.05
CA TRP A 515 -0.22 15.88 -0.64
C TRP A 515 0.33 14.59 -0.01
N LYS A 516 0.24 14.44 1.32
CA LYS A 516 0.71 13.21 2.00
C LYS A 516 -0.20 12.02 1.70
N GLU A 517 -1.51 12.22 1.77
CA GLU A 517 -2.52 11.20 1.46
C GLU A 517 -2.44 10.79 -0.02
N PHE A 518 -2.28 11.76 -0.93
CA PHE A 518 -2.06 11.48 -2.36
C PHE A 518 -0.82 10.63 -2.61
N LEU A 519 0.31 10.94 -1.96
CA LEU A 519 1.53 10.17 -2.12
C LEU A 519 1.38 8.71 -1.67
N VAL A 520 0.56 8.43 -0.66
CA VAL A 520 0.42 7.06 -0.13
C VAL A 520 -0.79 6.30 -0.67
N MET A 521 -1.86 6.95 -1.10
CA MET A 521 -3.06 6.30 -1.67
C MET A 521 -3.14 6.43 -3.19
N GLY A 522 -2.73 7.58 -3.73
CA GLY A 522 -2.91 7.92 -5.14
C GLY A 522 -1.80 7.42 -6.06
N CYS A 523 -0.59 7.23 -5.55
CA CYS A 523 0.57 6.76 -6.33
C CYS A 523 0.74 5.25 -6.24
N GLN A 524 0.72 4.55 -7.38
CA GLN A 524 1.03 3.12 -7.46
C GLN A 524 2.55 2.91 -7.49
N TRP A 525 3.17 2.86 -6.31
CA TRP A 525 4.63 2.89 -6.18
C TRP A 525 5.34 1.71 -6.86
N ALA A 526 4.72 0.52 -6.86
CA ALA A 526 5.27 -0.65 -7.53
C ALA A 526 5.44 -0.42 -9.04
N SER A 527 4.41 0.12 -9.69
CA SER A 527 4.45 0.46 -11.12
C SER A 527 5.36 1.67 -11.41
N LEU A 528 5.51 2.59 -10.45
CA LEU A 528 6.33 3.79 -10.62
C LEU A 528 7.83 3.56 -10.40
N TYR A 529 8.23 2.52 -9.66
CA TYR A 529 9.62 2.30 -9.27
C TYR A 529 10.60 2.28 -10.47
N TYR A 530 10.38 1.40 -11.45
CA TYR A 530 11.27 1.29 -12.62
C TYR A 530 11.27 2.55 -13.49
N PRO A 531 10.11 3.16 -13.84
CA PRO A 531 10.09 4.45 -14.52
C PRO A 531 10.87 5.54 -13.79
N LEU A 532 10.73 5.67 -12.47
CA LEU A 532 11.45 6.67 -11.68
C LEU A 532 12.95 6.39 -11.64
N PHE A 533 13.34 5.12 -11.43
CA PHE A 533 14.73 4.69 -11.43
C PHE A 533 15.43 5.00 -12.75
N TRP A 534 14.85 4.56 -13.87
CA TRP A 534 15.43 4.80 -15.20
C TRP A 534 15.40 6.27 -15.57
N SER A 535 14.34 7.01 -15.24
CA SER A 535 14.29 8.46 -15.46
C SER A 535 15.39 9.19 -14.70
N ALA A 536 15.61 8.84 -13.43
CA ALA A 536 16.68 9.41 -12.62
C ALA A 536 18.07 9.07 -13.20
N LEU A 537 18.30 7.82 -13.61
CA LEU A 537 19.55 7.41 -14.23
C LEU A 537 19.79 8.10 -15.58
N TYR A 538 18.81 8.12 -16.48
CA TYR A 538 18.93 8.81 -17.77
C TYR A 538 19.21 10.29 -17.57
N PHE A 539 18.53 10.93 -16.61
CA PHE A 539 18.83 12.31 -16.26
C PHE A 539 20.30 12.48 -15.83
N LEU A 540 20.82 11.62 -14.94
CA LEU A 540 22.21 11.66 -14.50
C LEU A 540 23.21 11.40 -15.64
N PHE A 541 22.94 10.46 -16.53
CA PHE A 541 23.77 10.19 -17.71
C PHE A 541 23.74 11.38 -18.68
N ILE A 542 22.56 11.92 -19.01
CA ILE A 542 22.42 13.09 -19.88
C ILE A 542 23.17 14.28 -19.29
N PHE A 543 23.05 14.50 -17.98
CA PHE A 543 23.75 15.55 -17.26
C PHE A 543 25.28 15.46 -17.42
N LEU A 544 25.85 14.25 -17.48
CA LEU A 544 27.29 14.05 -17.68
C LEU A 544 27.73 14.00 -19.15
N LEU A 545 26.90 13.47 -20.05
CA LEU A 545 27.26 13.22 -21.45
C LEU A 545 26.97 14.41 -22.37
N LEU A 546 25.83 15.09 -22.19
CA LEU A 546 25.42 16.21 -23.03
C LEU A 546 26.46 17.35 -23.05
N PRO A 547 27.05 17.78 -21.91
CA PRO A 547 28.05 18.84 -21.93
C PRO A 547 29.35 18.40 -22.62
N LYS A 548 29.69 17.10 -22.56
CA LYS A 548 30.85 16.54 -23.24
C LYS A 548 30.66 16.56 -24.77
N ALA A 549 29.48 16.21 -25.26
CA ALA A 549 29.14 16.31 -26.68
C ALA A 549 29.19 17.77 -27.18
N LEU A 550 28.69 18.72 -26.38
CA LEU A 550 28.75 20.15 -26.69
C LEU A 550 30.19 20.70 -26.76
N LEU A 551 31.16 20.09 -26.06
CA LEU A 551 32.58 20.45 -26.17
C LEU A 551 33.24 19.97 -27.48
N VAL A 552 32.66 18.99 -28.18
CA VAL A 552 33.19 18.48 -29.46
C VAL A 552 32.88 19.45 -30.61
N PHE A 553 31.81 20.23 -30.50
CA PHE A 553 31.48 21.26 -31.49
C PHE A 553 32.43 22.47 -31.35
N PRO A 554 33.25 22.79 -32.37
CA PRO A 554 34.41 23.68 -32.22
C PRO A 554 34.09 25.18 -32.10
N LYS A 555 32.83 25.59 -32.01
CA LYS A 555 32.49 27.01 -31.81
C LYS A 555 32.66 27.36 -30.33
N LYS A 556 33.57 28.28 -30.01
CA LYS A 556 33.89 28.86 -28.69
C LYS A 556 32.71 29.61 -28.03
N ILE A 557 31.50 29.05 -28.01
CA ILE A 557 30.26 29.75 -27.66
C ILE A 557 30.06 29.81 -26.13
N TYR A 558 30.61 28.87 -25.36
CA TYR A 558 30.27 28.70 -23.93
C TYR A 558 31.49 28.81 -23.00
N THR A 559 32.14 29.97 -23.00
CA THR A 559 33.20 30.30 -22.04
C THR A 559 32.68 31.26 -20.96
N TYR A 560 33.33 31.30 -19.80
CA TYR A 560 33.04 32.28 -18.74
C TYR A 560 33.00 33.74 -19.28
N LYS A 561 33.87 34.05 -20.24
CA LYS A 561 33.88 35.34 -20.95
C LYS A 561 32.60 35.62 -21.75
N ASN A 562 32.05 34.61 -22.44
CA ASN A 562 30.77 34.74 -23.14
C ASN A 562 29.55 34.77 -22.21
N PHE A 563 29.61 34.09 -21.05
CA PHE A 563 28.56 34.19 -20.03
C PHE A 563 28.49 35.62 -19.44
N ILE A 564 29.64 36.21 -19.10
CA ILE A 564 29.71 37.61 -18.66
C ILE A 564 29.22 38.56 -19.76
N ALA A 565 29.56 38.29 -21.02
CA ALA A 565 29.18 39.14 -22.16
C ALA A 565 27.68 39.05 -22.52
N ASN A 566 27.07 37.86 -22.49
CA ASN A 566 25.69 37.64 -22.97
C ASN A 566 24.63 37.49 -21.86
N LYS A 567 25.02 37.41 -20.57
CA LYS A 567 24.15 37.34 -19.36
C LYS A 567 22.93 36.39 -19.43
N GLY A 568 22.93 35.38 -20.31
CA GLY A 568 21.82 34.44 -20.45
C GLY A 568 21.91 33.27 -19.47
N LEU A 569 20.81 32.97 -18.76
CA LEU A 569 20.70 31.84 -17.82
C LEU A 569 21.07 30.50 -18.48
N VAL A 570 20.61 30.26 -19.72
CA VAL A 570 20.90 29.03 -20.49
C VAL A 570 22.40 28.89 -20.76
N ASN A 571 23.07 29.98 -21.15
CA ASN A 571 24.51 29.98 -21.41
C ASN A 571 25.32 29.76 -20.12
N GLY A 572 24.82 30.25 -18.98
CA GLY A 572 25.42 30.02 -17.66
C GLY A 572 25.33 28.57 -17.21
N VAL A 573 24.16 27.94 -17.38
CA VAL A 573 23.95 26.51 -17.07
C VAL A 573 24.80 25.64 -17.99
N LEU A 574 24.79 25.88 -19.30
CA LEU A 574 25.61 25.11 -20.26
C LEU A 574 27.11 25.24 -19.98
N TRP A 575 27.58 26.43 -19.61
CA TRP A 575 28.96 26.65 -19.21
C TRP A 575 29.31 25.88 -17.92
N PHE A 576 28.49 26.00 -16.86
CA PHE A 576 28.67 25.28 -15.60
C PHE A 576 28.80 23.77 -15.80
N LEU A 577 27.95 23.20 -16.65
CA LEU A 577 27.94 21.77 -16.95
C LEU A 577 29.21 21.29 -17.68
N GLN A 578 29.82 22.15 -18.50
CA GLN A 578 31.02 21.80 -19.26
C GLN A 578 32.30 21.73 -18.39
N GLU A 579 32.35 22.47 -17.29
CA GLU A 579 33.57 22.56 -16.46
C GLU A 579 33.92 21.22 -15.80
N LEU A 580 32.91 20.42 -15.44
CA LEU A 580 33.13 19.05 -14.97
C LEU A 580 33.79 18.17 -16.03
N CYS A 581 33.33 18.26 -17.28
CA CYS A 581 33.86 17.48 -18.42
C CYS A 581 35.31 17.84 -18.79
N ARG A 582 35.83 18.99 -18.33
CA ARG A 582 37.23 19.41 -18.53
C ARG A 582 38.21 18.79 -17.53
N ILE A 583 37.72 18.00 -16.56
CA ILE A 583 38.55 17.18 -15.68
C ILE A 583 38.27 15.70 -16.00
N PRO A 584 38.94 15.10 -17.01
CA PRO A 584 38.57 13.78 -17.53
C PRO A 584 38.50 12.68 -16.47
N LYS A 585 39.48 12.63 -15.56
CA LYS A 585 39.51 11.62 -14.48
C LYS A 585 38.29 11.68 -13.56
N LEU A 586 37.84 12.88 -13.21
CA LEU A 586 36.70 13.08 -12.31
C LEU A 586 35.38 12.76 -13.03
N TRP A 587 35.28 13.15 -14.29
CA TRP A 587 34.14 12.82 -15.16
C TRP A 587 34.02 11.31 -15.39
N PHE A 588 35.11 10.62 -15.74
CA PHE A 588 35.14 9.16 -15.86
C PHE A 588 34.82 8.46 -14.53
N GLY A 589 35.23 9.03 -13.39
CA GLY A 589 34.88 8.54 -12.07
C GLY A 589 33.36 8.54 -11.81
N TRP A 590 32.69 9.66 -12.10
CA TRP A 590 31.22 9.74 -11.99
C TRP A 590 30.51 8.83 -12.97
N LEU A 591 30.95 8.77 -14.22
CA LEU A 591 30.38 7.90 -15.24
C LEU A 591 30.55 6.42 -14.86
N GLY A 592 31.74 6.04 -14.40
CA GLY A 592 32.03 4.69 -13.91
C GLY A 592 31.19 4.31 -12.69
N TYR A 593 30.91 5.26 -11.79
CA TYR A 593 30.02 5.02 -10.66
C TYR A 593 28.56 4.80 -11.09
N LEU A 594 28.06 5.55 -12.09
CA LEU A 594 26.72 5.29 -12.63
C LEU A 594 26.62 3.90 -13.27
N PHE A 595 27.64 3.48 -14.04
CA PHE A 595 27.71 2.12 -14.57
C PHE A 595 27.80 1.07 -13.46
N TYR A 596 28.53 1.35 -12.38
CA TYR A 596 28.58 0.47 -11.21
C TYR A 596 27.19 0.22 -10.63
N LEU A 597 26.38 1.27 -10.44
CA LEU A 597 25.03 1.14 -9.89
C LEU A 597 24.06 0.33 -10.78
N THR A 598 24.35 0.21 -12.09
CA THR A 598 23.52 -0.56 -13.03
C THR A 598 24.05 -1.96 -13.32
N LEU A 599 25.37 -2.18 -13.23
CA LEU A 599 26.01 -3.42 -13.71
C LEU A 599 26.47 -4.34 -12.57
N PHE A 600 26.62 -3.81 -11.36
CA PHE A 600 27.20 -4.56 -10.24
C PHE A 600 26.30 -4.52 -9.01
N PRO A 601 26.42 -5.52 -8.12
CA PRO A 601 25.84 -5.46 -6.78
C PRO A 601 26.28 -4.22 -6.01
N TRP A 602 25.31 -3.57 -5.35
CA TRP A 602 25.57 -2.39 -4.53
C TRP A 602 26.26 -2.81 -3.24
N PHE A 603 25.76 -3.87 -2.60
CA PHE A 603 26.36 -4.42 -1.39
C PHE A 603 25.85 -5.84 -1.11
N MET A 604 26.47 -6.51 -0.13
CA MET A 604 26.04 -7.81 0.40
C MET A 604 25.47 -7.67 1.80
N GLY A 605 24.39 -8.38 2.12
CA GLY A 605 23.78 -8.33 3.44
C GLY A 605 23.14 -9.64 3.87
N GLN A 606 22.95 -9.81 5.18
CA GLN A 606 22.11 -10.87 5.74
C GLN A 606 20.66 -10.39 5.79
N VAL A 607 19.81 -10.99 4.96
CA VAL A 607 18.39 -10.64 4.85
C VAL A 607 17.45 -11.57 5.60
N PHE A 608 17.95 -12.67 6.15
CA PHE A 608 17.18 -13.67 6.90
C PHE A 608 17.65 -13.76 8.35
N THR A 609 16.80 -14.31 9.22
CA THR A 609 17.15 -14.57 10.62
C THR A 609 18.09 -15.77 10.75
N GLU A 610 17.96 -16.75 9.84
CA GLU A 610 18.81 -17.94 9.75
C GLU A 610 19.62 -17.96 8.44
N GLY A 611 20.76 -18.65 8.46
CA GLY A 611 21.64 -18.84 7.31
C GLY A 611 22.77 -17.82 7.27
N LYS A 612 24.02 -18.31 7.13
CA LYS A 612 25.21 -17.48 6.88
C LYS A 612 25.28 -16.96 5.44
N ASN A 613 24.25 -17.18 4.64
CA ASN A 613 24.25 -16.88 3.22
C ASN A 613 24.03 -15.38 3.05
N MET A 614 25.14 -14.68 2.83
CA MET A 614 25.14 -13.30 2.39
C MET A 614 24.55 -13.24 0.99
N VAL A 615 23.57 -12.35 0.79
CA VAL A 615 22.96 -12.13 -0.52
C VAL A 615 23.24 -10.73 -1.02
N TYR A 616 23.26 -10.59 -2.35
CA TYR A 616 23.63 -9.35 -3.03
C TYR A 616 22.38 -8.51 -3.30
N MET A 617 22.46 -7.21 -3.03
CA MET A 617 21.42 -6.26 -3.44
C MET A 617 21.80 -5.60 -4.77
N THR A 618 20.85 -5.54 -5.70
CA THR A 618 20.94 -4.79 -6.95
C THR A 618 19.76 -3.81 -7.08
N TYR A 619 19.68 -3.06 -8.18
CA TYR A 619 18.49 -2.24 -8.47
C TYR A 619 17.25 -3.08 -8.84
N MET A 620 17.40 -4.39 -9.06
CA MET A 620 16.31 -5.32 -9.37
C MET A 620 15.75 -6.02 -8.13
N GLY A 621 16.43 -5.93 -6.99
CA GLY A 621 16.07 -6.63 -5.76
C GLY A 621 17.26 -7.34 -5.11
N TRP A 622 16.97 -8.22 -4.16
CA TRP A 622 17.94 -9.11 -3.53
C TRP A 622 18.07 -10.40 -4.33
N ALA A 623 19.28 -10.72 -4.77
CA ALA A 623 19.61 -11.93 -5.51
C ALA A 623 19.70 -13.12 -4.55
N ILE A 624 18.71 -14.01 -4.59
CA ILE A 624 18.62 -15.22 -3.77
C ILE A 624 18.74 -16.45 -4.69
N GLU A 625 19.51 -17.44 -4.25
CA GLU A 625 19.59 -18.73 -4.94
C GLU A 625 18.32 -19.54 -4.71
N THR A 626 17.69 -20.01 -5.79
CA THR A 626 16.48 -20.84 -5.69
C THR A 626 16.79 -22.21 -5.08
N SER A 627 15.91 -22.70 -4.22
CA SER A 627 16.01 -24.02 -3.57
C SER A 627 15.86 -25.21 -4.54
N ASN A 628 15.53 -24.96 -5.82
CA ASN A 628 15.28 -25.99 -6.83
C ASN A 628 16.55 -26.60 -7.48
N GLY A 629 17.73 -26.35 -6.92
CA GLY A 629 18.97 -27.06 -7.28
C GLY A 629 19.52 -26.78 -8.69
N LYS A 630 18.96 -25.81 -9.43
CA LYS A 630 19.42 -25.40 -10.77
C LYS A 630 20.39 -24.22 -10.79
N GLY A 631 20.68 -23.62 -9.63
CA GLY A 631 21.54 -22.43 -9.54
C GLY A 631 20.94 -21.17 -10.18
N GLU A 632 19.63 -21.15 -10.41
CA GLU A 632 18.92 -19.96 -10.90
C GLU A 632 18.77 -18.94 -9.76
N VAL A 633 19.13 -17.69 -10.03
CA VAL A 633 19.05 -16.57 -9.09
C VAL A 633 17.72 -15.83 -9.29
N GLU A 634 16.95 -15.72 -8.23
CA GLU A 634 15.70 -14.95 -8.20
C GLU A 634 15.94 -13.58 -7.53
N TYR A 635 15.32 -12.53 -8.06
CA TYR A 635 15.38 -11.19 -7.47
C TYR A 635 14.11 -10.91 -6.66
N VAL A 636 14.27 -10.83 -5.34
CA VAL A 636 13.16 -10.70 -4.39
C VAL A 636 13.19 -9.30 -3.74
N GLY A 637 12.03 -8.78 -3.33
CA GLY A 637 11.92 -7.46 -2.70
C GLY A 637 11.98 -6.29 -3.68
N SER A 638 11.64 -6.50 -4.95
CA SER A 638 11.27 -5.43 -5.87
C SER A 638 9.75 -5.27 -5.83
N PRO A 639 9.20 -4.09 -5.49
CA PRO A 639 9.84 -2.76 -5.48
C PRO A 639 10.38 -2.28 -4.12
N ASP A 640 10.38 -3.09 -3.06
CA ASP A 640 10.71 -2.69 -1.68
C ASP A 640 12.07 -1.97 -1.57
N ILE A 641 13.07 -2.42 -2.31
CA ILE A 641 14.40 -1.80 -2.42
C ILE A 641 14.38 -0.33 -2.86
N MET A 642 13.26 0.17 -3.39
CA MET A 642 13.05 1.59 -3.72
C MET A 642 13.42 2.52 -2.56
N VAL A 643 13.17 2.11 -1.32
CA VAL A 643 13.48 2.90 -0.10
C VAL A 643 14.98 3.10 0.12
N VAL A 644 15.81 2.31 -0.56
CA VAL A 644 17.28 2.46 -0.57
C VAL A 644 17.72 3.12 -1.88
N VAL A 645 17.21 2.64 -3.02
CA VAL A 645 17.66 3.04 -4.35
C VAL A 645 17.31 4.49 -4.68
N LEU A 646 16.05 4.90 -4.57
CA LEU A 646 15.65 6.26 -4.96
C LEU A 646 16.27 7.33 -4.04
N PRO A 647 16.28 7.18 -2.70
CA PRO A 647 16.94 8.15 -1.85
C PRO A 647 18.44 8.28 -2.11
N HIS A 648 19.12 7.18 -2.48
CA HIS A 648 20.53 7.24 -2.86
C HIS A 648 20.73 8.06 -4.14
N LEU A 649 19.98 7.76 -5.20
CA LEU A 649 20.09 8.48 -6.47
C LEU A 649 19.75 9.97 -6.32
N LEU A 650 18.65 10.29 -5.64
CA LEU A 650 18.11 11.65 -5.56
C LEU A 650 18.77 12.53 -4.51
N PHE A 651 19.15 11.98 -3.35
CA PHE A 651 19.69 12.77 -2.22
C PHE A 651 21.18 12.59 -1.98
N VAL A 652 21.84 11.64 -2.66
CA VAL A 652 23.30 11.45 -2.55
C VAL A 652 23.97 11.67 -3.90
N VAL A 653 23.63 10.87 -4.91
CA VAL A 653 24.34 10.88 -6.21
C VAL A 653 24.13 12.19 -6.96
N LEU A 654 22.88 12.62 -7.13
CA LEU A 654 22.55 13.85 -7.83
C LEU A 654 23.20 15.08 -7.15
N PRO A 655 23.02 15.34 -5.83
CA PRO A 655 23.71 16.44 -5.16
C PRO A 655 25.23 16.36 -5.25
N ALA A 656 25.81 15.15 -5.18
CA ALA A 656 27.26 14.97 -5.27
C ALA A 656 27.82 15.37 -6.66
N ILE A 657 27.10 15.03 -7.73
CA ILE A 657 27.46 15.45 -9.09
C ILE A 657 27.30 16.97 -9.23
N LEU A 658 26.21 17.54 -8.72
CA LEU A 658 25.96 18.99 -8.77
C LEU A 658 27.02 19.80 -8.02
N VAL A 659 27.37 19.40 -6.78
CA VAL A 659 28.42 20.10 -6.01
C VAL A 659 29.80 19.92 -6.65
N THR A 660 30.05 18.77 -7.28
CA THR A 660 31.28 18.57 -8.07
C THR A 660 31.35 19.55 -9.23
N GLY A 661 30.26 19.72 -9.99
CA GLY A 661 30.16 20.72 -11.05
C GLY A 661 30.38 22.15 -10.53
N ALA A 662 29.87 22.46 -9.34
CA ALA A 662 30.09 23.76 -8.71
C ALA A 662 31.55 23.99 -8.30
N LEU A 663 32.23 22.97 -7.77
CA LEU A 663 33.66 23.04 -7.44
C LEU A 663 34.54 23.22 -8.69
N THR A 664 34.19 22.59 -9.82
CA THR A 664 34.93 22.76 -11.08
C THR A 664 34.67 24.11 -11.73
N ALA A 665 33.42 24.61 -11.67
CA ALA A 665 33.07 25.94 -12.15
C ALA A 665 33.74 27.04 -11.32
N GLU A 666 33.74 26.93 -9.98
CA GLU A 666 34.44 27.86 -9.09
C GLU A 666 35.94 27.93 -9.41
N ARG A 667 36.59 26.78 -9.61
CA ARG A 667 37.99 26.71 -10.05
C ARG A 667 38.22 27.44 -11.38
N ALA A 668 37.34 27.26 -12.35
CA ALA A 668 37.45 27.91 -13.66
C ALA A 668 37.36 29.45 -13.54
N ILE A 669 36.43 29.95 -12.71
CA ILE A 669 36.31 31.38 -12.39
C ILE A 669 37.60 31.91 -11.76
N CYS A 670 38.16 31.19 -10.78
CA CYS A 670 39.39 31.58 -10.09
C CYS A 670 40.57 31.65 -11.06
N ARG A 671 40.70 30.67 -11.96
CA ARG A 671 41.77 30.65 -12.99
C ARG A 671 41.67 31.84 -13.96
N GLU A 672 40.49 32.14 -14.49
CA GLU A 672 40.30 33.28 -15.39
C GLU A 672 40.59 34.61 -14.70
N HIS A 673 40.24 34.72 -13.41
CA HIS A 673 40.52 35.93 -12.63
C HIS A 673 42.02 36.11 -12.34
N MET A 674 42.72 35.03 -11.98
CA MET A 674 44.19 35.05 -11.81
C MET A 674 44.90 35.44 -13.11
N LEU A 675 44.46 34.89 -14.25
CA LEU A 675 44.98 35.28 -15.56
C LEU A 675 44.72 36.77 -15.87
N ALA A 676 43.54 37.29 -15.54
CA ALA A 676 43.23 38.72 -15.72
C ALA A 676 44.12 39.62 -14.84
N ILE A 677 44.40 39.22 -13.60
CA ILE A 677 45.32 39.95 -12.70
C ILE A 677 46.76 39.91 -13.22
N LEU A 678 47.22 38.75 -13.70
CA LEU A 678 48.57 38.60 -14.27
C LEU A 678 48.76 39.41 -15.55
N VAL A 679 47.75 39.44 -16.43
CA VAL A 679 47.77 40.29 -17.64
C VAL A 679 47.80 41.77 -17.25
N LYS A 680 46.96 42.20 -16.32
CA LYS A 680 46.94 43.59 -15.84
C LYS A 680 48.28 44.00 -15.20
N LYS A 681 48.91 43.13 -14.41
CA LYS A 681 50.23 43.37 -13.80
C LYS A 681 51.36 43.46 -14.84
N LYS A 682 51.24 42.73 -15.96
CA LYS A 682 52.19 42.79 -17.09
C LYS A 682 52.04 44.07 -17.91
N ASP A 683 50.81 44.58 -18.04
CA ASP A 683 50.51 45.84 -18.71
C ASP A 683 50.89 47.05 -17.83
N ASP A 684 50.68 46.97 -16.50
CA ASP A 684 51.11 48.00 -15.53
C ASP A 684 52.65 48.09 -15.45
N LEU A 685 53.38 46.96 -15.57
CA LEU A 685 54.86 46.95 -15.65
C LEU A 685 55.42 47.59 -16.93
N ARG A 686 54.58 47.84 -17.94
CA ARG A 686 54.95 48.55 -19.18
C ARG A 686 54.65 50.05 -19.15
N ILE A 687 53.93 50.52 -18.14
CA ILE A 687 53.51 51.91 -18.01
C ILE A 687 53.96 52.42 -16.64
N ASP A 688 55.26 52.65 -16.47
CA ASP A 688 55.76 53.40 -15.33
C ASP A 688 55.92 54.88 -15.72
N SER A 689 54.89 55.68 -15.45
CA SER A 689 55.00 57.08 -14.99
C SER A 689 53.62 57.77 -14.93
N ARG A 690 52.89 57.56 -13.83
CA ARG A 690 52.21 58.60 -13.00
C ARG A 690 51.10 57.98 -12.15
N LYS A 691 51.20 58.25 -10.85
CA LYS A 691 50.27 57.99 -9.73
C LYS A 691 48.79 57.83 -10.14
N SER A 692 48.13 56.78 -9.63
CA SER A 692 46.93 56.97 -8.81
C SER A 692 46.68 55.80 -7.85
N VAL A 693 46.49 56.17 -6.59
CA VAL A 693 46.06 55.35 -5.46
C VAL A 693 44.56 55.13 -5.61
N TRP A 694 44.11 53.98 -6.14
CA TRP A 694 42.74 53.46 -5.94
C TRP A 694 42.59 52.09 -6.63
N ASN A 695 42.39 51.03 -5.84
CA ASN A 695 41.71 49.74 -6.18
C ASN A 695 42.03 48.57 -5.22
N GLY A 696 42.47 48.83 -3.98
CA GLY A 696 42.70 47.77 -2.99
C GLY A 696 41.42 47.09 -2.46
N SER A 697 40.29 47.81 -2.39
CA SER A 697 39.06 47.30 -1.74
C SER A 697 38.19 46.38 -2.62
N MET A 698 38.23 46.55 -3.94
CA MET A 698 37.44 45.72 -4.87
C MET A 698 38.06 44.33 -5.06
N VAL A 699 39.38 44.24 -5.06
CA VAL A 699 40.13 42.97 -5.15
C VAL A 699 39.97 42.17 -3.84
N SER A 700 40.03 42.82 -2.68
CA SER A 700 39.85 42.15 -1.38
C SER A 700 38.42 41.62 -1.18
N ASN A 701 37.38 42.36 -1.60
CA ASN A 701 35.98 41.93 -1.48
C ASN A 701 35.63 40.74 -2.40
N VAL A 702 36.21 40.67 -3.59
CA VAL A 702 36.05 39.54 -4.52
C VAL A 702 36.81 38.30 -4.03
N HIS A 703 38.00 38.48 -3.46
CA HIS A 703 38.77 37.37 -2.87
C HIS A 703 38.13 36.83 -1.59
N LEU A 704 37.51 37.70 -0.78
CA LEU A 704 36.70 37.30 0.36
C LEU A 704 35.47 36.50 -0.09
N SER A 705 34.62 37.05 -0.96
CA SER A 705 33.36 36.39 -1.37
C SER A 705 33.58 35.02 -2.02
N LYS A 706 34.65 34.84 -2.80
CA LYS A 706 35.05 33.55 -3.39
C LYS A 706 35.52 32.54 -2.35
N ARG A 707 36.26 32.98 -1.33
CA ARG A 707 36.65 32.13 -0.19
C ARG A 707 35.44 31.65 0.61
N TRP A 708 34.37 32.45 0.67
CA TRP A 708 33.09 32.06 1.28
C TRP A 708 32.33 31.02 0.43
N ILE A 709 32.27 31.17 -0.90
CA ILE A 709 31.64 30.19 -1.80
C ILE A 709 32.34 28.83 -1.68
N ARG A 710 33.68 28.79 -1.69
CA ARG A 710 34.44 27.55 -1.52
C ARG A 710 34.16 26.88 -0.18
N LYS A 711 34.12 27.65 0.91
CA LYS A 711 33.76 27.15 2.26
C LYS A 711 32.34 26.57 2.26
N LEU A 712 31.38 27.25 1.63
CA LEU A 712 30.01 26.76 1.51
C LEU A 712 29.95 25.44 0.73
N LEU A 713 30.63 25.33 -0.42
CA LEU A 713 30.69 24.10 -1.20
C LEU A 713 31.33 22.95 -0.41
N PHE A 714 32.36 23.23 0.40
CA PHE A 714 32.95 22.24 1.29
C PHE A 714 31.96 21.75 2.36
N VAL A 715 31.20 22.66 2.98
CA VAL A 715 30.13 22.30 3.93
C VAL A 715 29.07 21.43 3.26
N VAL A 716 28.68 21.75 2.02
CA VAL A 716 27.75 20.92 1.24
C VAL A 716 28.33 19.52 0.96
N CYS A 717 29.60 19.41 0.59
CA CYS A 717 30.26 18.11 0.43
C CYS A 717 30.27 17.31 1.73
N LEU A 718 30.57 17.94 2.87
CA LEU A 718 30.52 17.28 4.18
C LEU A 718 29.10 16.83 4.52
N ALA A 719 28.08 17.63 4.22
CA ALA A 719 26.68 17.27 4.45
C ALA A 719 26.25 16.06 3.60
N ILE A 720 26.68 15.99 2.34
CA ILE A 720 26.43 14.84 1.46
C ILE A 720 27.15 13.59 1.98
N CYS A 721 28.44 13.70 2.32
CA CYS A 721 29.21 12.59 2.90
C CYS A 721 28.59 12.10 4.22
N TRP A 722 28.14 13.02 5.08
CA TRP A 722 27.44 12.70 6.32
C TRP A 722 26.13 11.96 6.05
N LYS A 723 25.31 12.45 5.11
CA LYS A 723 24.05 11.79 4.73
C LYS A 723 24.29 10.38 4.18
N HIS A 724 25.27 10.22 3.30
CA HIS A 724 25.68 8.92 2.76
C HIS A 724 26.17 7.98 3.85
N PHE A 725 27.03 8.47 4.75
CA PHE A 725 27.54 7.71 5.89
C PHE A 725 26.42 7.25 6.82
N MET A 726 25.44 8.11 7.12
CA MET A 726 24.29 7.75 7.94
C MET A 726 23.43 6.67 7.26
N ASN A 727 23.18 6.79 5.95
CA ASN A 727 22.46 5.75 5.20
C ASN A 727 23.23 4.42 5.24
N CYS A 728 24.54 4.45 4.98
CA CYS A 728 25.43 3.29 5.08
C CYS A 728 25.40 2.65 6.48
N ARG A 729 25.46 3.45 7.54
CA ARG A 729 25.39 2.98 8.93
C ARG A 729 24.08 2.25 9.22
N THR A 730 22.97 2.77 8.71
CA THR A 730 21.66 2.12 8.85
C THR A 730 21.64 0.77 8.14
N LEU A 731 22.10 0.70 6.89
CA LEU A 731 22.17 -0.55 6.12
C LEU A 731 23.09 -1.59 6.78
N LEU A 732 24.25 -1.14 7.26
CA LEU A 732 25.21 -1.98 7.98
C LEU A 732 24.59 -2.71 9.17
N LYS A 733 23.76 -2.01 9.95
CA LYS A 733 23.06 -2.60 11.10
C LYS A 733 21.84 -3.44 10.70
N ALA A 734 21.10 -3.00 9.69
CA ALA A 734 19.89 -3.69 9.22
C ALA A 734 20.21 -5.10 8.72
N TYR A 735 21.31 -5.22 7.98
CA TYR A 735 21.70 -6.46 7.31
C TYR A 735 23.00 -7.08 7.84
N GLU A 736 23.41 -6.72 9.08
CA GLU A 736 24.58 -7.28 9.78
C GLU A 736 25.85 -7.35 8.90
N MET A 737 26.16 -6.24 8.22
CA MET A 737 27.22 -6.20 7.21
C MET A 737 28.59 -5.87 7.79
N ASN A 738 29.66 -6.43 7.20
CA ASN A 738 31.02 -5.96 7.45
C ASN A 738 31.28 -4.68 6.64
N PRO A 739 31.70 -3.56 7.27
CA PRO A 739 31.86 -2.28 6.59
C PRO A 739 32.95 -2.26 5.52
N VAL A 740 33.93 -3.16 5.62
CA VAL A 740 35.04 -3.26 4.66
C VAL A 740 34.64 -4.20 3.53
N LEU A 741 34.27 -5.44 3.83
CA LEU A 741 34.07 -6.46 2.78
C LEU A 741 32.77 -6.26 2.00
N HIS A 742 31.69 -5.83 2.67
CA HIS A 742 30.34 -5.95 2.11
C HIS A 742 29.81 -4.65 1.51
N LEU A 743 30.49 -3.52 1.76
CA LEU A 743 30.01 -2.17 1.41
C LEU A 743 31.04 -1.38 0.57
N LEU A 744 32.22 -1.93 0.27
CA LEU A 744 33.37 -1.14 -0.21
C LEU A 744 33.05 -0.27 -1.44
N GLY A 745 32.44 -0.86 -2.47
CA GLY A 745 32.07 -0.15 -3.70
C GLY A 745 31.04 0.97 -3.45
N TYR A 746 29.92 0.64 -2.82
CA TYR A 746 28.84 1.59 -2.55
C TYR A 746 29.19 2.66 -1.51
N GLY A 747 29.82 2.26 -0.40
CA GLY A 747 30.11 3.11 0.74
C GLY A 747 31.21 4.15 0.49
N ILE A 748 32.27 3.76 -0.22
CA ILE A 748 33.48 4.58 -0.35
C ILE A 748 33.48 5.46 -1.61
N SER A 749 32.77 5.08 -2.67
CA SER A 749 32.81 5.79 -3.97
C SER A 749 32.42 7.27 -3.87
N ILE A 750 31.33 7.61 -3.17
CA ILE A 750 30.87 9.00 -3.03
C ILE A 750 31.91 9.87 -2.29
N PRO A 751 32.36 9.51 -1.07
CA PRO A 751 33.43 10.26 -0.39
C PRO A 751 34.72 10.38 -1.21
N LEU A 752 35.16 9.33 -1.90
CA LEU A 752 36.38 9.38 -2.72
C LEU A 752 36.25 10.35 -3.89
N LEU A 753 35.14 10.30 -4.63
CA LEU A 753 34.91 11.19 -5.76
C LEU A 753 34.83 12.66 -5.32
N LEU A 754 34.18 12.94 -4.19
CA LEU A 754 34.12 14.29 -3.61
C LEU A 754 35.48 14.76 -3.08
N ALA A 755 36.22 13.91 -2.36
CA ALA A 755 37.56 14.23 -1.87
C ALA A 755 38.52 14.51 -3.05
N TYR A 756 38.44 13.68 -4.10
CA TYR A 756 39.22 13.88 -5.32
C TYR A 756 38.83 15.18 -6.04
N ALA A 757 37.52 15.52 -6.10
CA ALA A 757 37.06 16.78 -6.64
C ALA A 757 37.62 17.99 -5.87
N ILE A 758 37.56 17.96 -4.53
CA ILE A 758 38.10 19.02 -3.67
C ILE A 758 39.61 19.17 -3.90
N SER A 759 40.35 18.07 -3.87
CA SER A 759 41.81 18.06 -4.07
C SER A 759 42.19 18.63 -5.44
N LYS A 760 41.53 18.15 -6.51
CA LYS A 760 41.86 18.56 -7.87
C LYS A 760 41.49 20.00 -8.19
N THR A 761 40.49 20.55 -7.51
CA THR A 761 40.05 21.93 -7.68
C THR A 761 40.78 22.92 -6.78
N ARG A 762 41.58 22.45 -5.80
CA ARG A 762 42.41 23.29 -4.92
C ARG A 762 43.63 23.89 -5.61
N SER A 763 44.14 23.26 -6.67
CA SER A 763 45.40 23.63 -7.35
C SER A 763 45.35 24.89 -8.24
N ALA A 764 44.56 25.90 -7.87
CA ALA A 764 44.48 27.19 -8.57
C ALA A 764 44.78 28.39 -7.66
N GLU A 765 45.30 28.15 -6.46
CA GLU A 765 46.04 29.15 -5.67
C GLU A 765 47.49 29.25 -6.15
#